data_AF-A0A6J7ASY0-F1
#
_entry.id   AF-A0A6J7ASY0-F1
#
_cell.length_a   1.000
_cell.length_b   1.000
_cell.length_c   1.000
_cell.angle_alpha   90.00
_cell.angle_beta   90.00
_cell.angle_gamma   90.00
#
_symmetry.space_group_name_H-M   'P 1'
#
loop_
_entity.id
_entity.type
_entity.pdbx_description
1 polymer ?
#
loop_
_entity_poly.entity_id
_entity_poly.type
_entity_poly.pdbx_seq_one_letter_code
_entity_poly.pdbx_strand_id
1 'polypeptide(L)'
;MVGGHLGRRSARHITQSGAVVTTTVVAPPDMIDGCEFALWAMDEVMRFDEQQGGIEHDLAELLYVAIPGYPDATEYHGLMFFEPTLLIADQTGYTDDDLLLIAANVAHEYGHHVRGNRVTVRTWGQLALKEGLTVLTAQNGFRRHLFGPATRVLDVLDLRRLQFPEEITIGAPVLRGEVSDPTALYNRTTYLKGAELFNMLRTLVGDERWREVMVGFIHHHDLGAAGVDDFVDALRQAAPERADAIDAVARWFTTAGRPSIVIEHRPGSDRVTIRRTDRLTDDPPLGIPVVVGLLDADGAACPVSIDGGPAETQALLLLTDRAHEWTLSAPVATLAPLRAYSAPVDVATDHSVAALSTLLRHDTDPYVRWWASEELMIRFVDTFRRGEPTGDLLAALTDALQIAVATIDDPLLLAQVLAVPDEFMLGDREPIIDVDGVAGGLDELRRRLGAALFETLTEVWGRVLAGTAAHGDGPAAIAQRMLVEPLLALLIGSGRDEGLALASSAFRGAQPTIAMRSFAQLAHSEAIALDDLADEAYQRWSGAPMLVERWMRAQSGARRADTIDRVQRLASSPLYNRADRSVVVALWFPFATRNRSVFHHPSGRGYRVFVDELGELMPTSSGTAVRLVGDLLQFQRFDAHRSALLRVELERMADMQGMPDFAVGILRHLLG
;
A
#
# COMPACT_ATOMS: atom_id res chain seq x y z
N MET A 1 26.24 7.00 -18.65
CA MET A 1 26.63 6.51 -20.00
C MET A 1 26.15 5.09 -20.14
N VAL A 2 25.46 4.76 -21.24
CA VAL A 2 25.05 3.40 -21.58
C VAL A 2 25.66 3.02 -22.93
N GLY A 3 26.09 1.77 -23.09
CA GLY A 3 26.64 1.27 -24.34
C GLY A 3 26.45 -0.24 -24.46
N GLY A 4 25.97 -0.71 -25.61
CA GLY A 4 25.67 -2.12 -25.84
C GLY A 4 24.85 -2.33 -27.11
N HIS A 5 24.50 -3.59 -27.39
CA HIS A 5 23.53 -3.92 -28.43
C HIS A 5 22.12 -3.75 -27.84
N LEU A 6 21.46 -2.64 -28.17
CA LEU A 6 20.19 -2.25 -27.56
C LEU A 6 19.13 -1.98 -28.64
N GLY A 7 17.92 -2.44 -28.37
CA GLY A 7 16.72 -2.02 -29.08
C GLY A 7 16.27 -0.64 -28.59
N ARG A 8 15.56 0.09 -29.46
CA ARG A 8 14.94 1.37 -29.13
C ARG A 8 13.55 1.50 -29.73
N ARG A 9 12.65 2.12 -28.98
CA ARG A 9 11.31 2.53 -29.41
C ARG A 9 11.07 3.92 -28.84
N SER A 10 10.39 4.76 -29.61
CA SER A 10 10.18 6.15 -29.22
C SER A 10 8.73 6.57 -29.46
N ALA A 11 8.24 7.43 -28.58
CA ALA A 11 7.00 8.17 -28.74
C ALA A 11 7.30 9.67 -28.72
N ARG A 12 6.30 10.46 -29.10
CA ARG A 12 6.39 11.92 -29.10
C ARG A 12 5.28 12.48 -28.23
N HIS A 13 5.66 13.37 -27.33
CA HIS A 13 4.76 14.21 -26.58
C HIS A 13 4.85 15.65 -27.13
N ILE A 14 3.71 16.33 -27.23
CA ILE A 14 3.64 17.74 -27.62
C ILE A 14 3.17 18.49 -26.39
N THR A 15 4.03 19.36 -25.88
CA THR A 15 3.76 20.13 -24.66
C THR A 15 2.70 21.21 -24.91
N GLN A 16 2.16 21.81 -23.85
CA GLN A 16 1.18 22.90 -23.97
C GLN A 16 1.69 24.10 -24.79
N SER A 17 2.99 24.41 -24.74
CA SER A 17 3.64 25.47 -25.52
C SER A 17 3.93 25.07 -26.98
N GLY A 18 3.71 23.80 -27.33
CA GLY A 18 3.96 23.25 -28.66
C GLY A 18 5.37 22.72 -28.88
N ALA A 19 6.19 22.63 -27.83
CA ALA A 19 7.47 21.94 -27.91
C ALA A 19 7.26 20.44 -28.10
N VAL A 20 8.22 19.79 -28.76
CA VAL A 20 8.17 18.34 -29.01
C VAL A 20 9.21 17.68 -28.12
N VAL A 21 8.75 16.80 -27.23
CA VAL A 21 9.60 15.95 -26.41
C VAL A 21 9.53 14.54 -26.96
N THR A 22 10.69 13.96 -27.27
CA THR A 22 10.78 12.55 -27.71
C THR A 22 11.11 11.69 -26.51
N THR A 23 10.22 10.77 -26.14
CA THR A 23 10.51 9.75 -25.13
C THR A 23 10.99 8.49 -25.83
N THR A 24 12.13 7.95 -25.39
CA THR A 24 12.74 6.77 -25.99
C THR A 24 12.98 5.73 -24.91
N VAL A 25 12.37 4.55 -25.06
CA VAL A 25 12.74 3.37 -24.27
C VAL A 25 13.90 2.64 -24.96
N VAL A 26 14.90 2.28 -24.17
CA VAL A 26 16.08 1.53 -24.59
C VAL A 26 16.18 0.28 -23.73
N ALA A 27 16.29 -0.89 -24.36
CA ALA A 27 16.34 -2.18 -23.67
C ALA A 27 17.13 -3.20 -24.50
N PRO A 28 17.48 -4.38 -23.95
CA PRO A 28 17.89 -5.52 -24.77
C PRO A 28 16.90 -5.78 -25.94
N PRO A 29 17.38 -6.14 -27.15
CA PRO A 29 16.52 -6.26 -28.33
C PRO A 29 15.37 -7.26 -28.20
N ASP A 30 15.51 -8.26 -27.35
CA ASP A 30 14.50 -9.29 -27.04
C ASP A 30 13.42 -8.79 -26.06
N MET A 31 13.65 -7.69 -25.36
CA MET A 31 12.71 -7.10 -24.39
C MET A 31 11.95 -5.88 -24.94
N ILE A 32 12.51 -5.20 -25.93
CA ILE A 32 12.07 -3.85 -26.33
C ILE A 32 10.59 -3.78 -26.77
N ASP A 33 10.03 -4.87 -27.30
CA ASP A 33 8.63 -4.90 -27.74
C ASP A 33 7.64 -4.80 -26.55
N GLY A 34 8.09 -5.00 -25.30
CA GLY A 34 7.28 -4.84 -24.10
C GLY A 34 7.17 -3.40 -23.56
N CYS A 35 7.71 -2.40 -24.25
CA CYS A 35 7.77 -1.02 -23.73
C CYS A 35 6.53 -0.15 -24.03
N GLU A 36 5.56 -0.65 -24.80
CA GLU A 36 4.43 0.16 -25.29
C GLU A 36 3.61 0.80 -24.16
N PHE A 37 3.36 0.04 -23.08
CA PHE A 37 2.65 0.57 -21.92
C PHE A 37 3.43 1.69 -21.22
N ALA A 38 4.75 1.56 -21.10
CA ALA A 38 5.59 2.59 -20.50
C ALA A 38 5.61 3.87 -21.37
N LEU A 39 5.70 3.73 -22.70
CA LEU A 39 5.63 4.88 -23.61
C LEU A 39 4.28 5.62 -23.50
N TRP A 40 3.18 4.88 -23.38
CA TRP A 40 1.87 5.48 -23.10
C TRP A 40 1.86 6.19 -21.73
N ALA A 41 2.37 5.55 -20.68
CA ALA A 41 2.40 6.13 -19.34
C ALA A 41 3.25 7.41 -19.27
N MET A 42 4.37 7.46 -20.01
CA MET A 42 5.22 8.66 -20.11
C MET A 42 4.47 9.85 -20.73
N ASP A 43 3.76 9.62 -21.82
CA ASP A 43 2.97 10.65 -22.49
C ASP A 43 1.82 11.14 -21.60
N GLU A 44 1.16 10.22 -20.89
CA GLU A 44 0.05 10.57 -19.98
C GLU A 44 0.53 11.30 -18.72
N VAL A 45 1.67 10.92 -18.13
CA VAL A 45 2.21 11.63 -16.95
C VAL A 45 2.72 13.02 -17.30
N MET A 46 3.28 13.22 -18.50
CA MET A 46 3.65 14.56 -18.98
C MET A 46 2.40 15.46 -19.07
N ARG A 47 1.33 14.99 -19.71
CA ARG A 47 0.05 15.74 -19.75
C ARG A 47 -0.48 16.05 -18.35
N PHE A 48 -0.41 15.09 -17.45
CA PHE A 48 -0.87 15.26 -16.08
C PHE A 48 -0.08 16.35 -15.34
N ASP A 49 1.26 16.31 -15.35
CA ASP A 49 2.09 17.30 -14.66
C ASP A 49 1.91 18.71 -15.25
N GLU A 50 1.76 18.81 -16.57
CA GLU A 50 1.44 20.07 -17.26
C GLU A 50 0.08 20.65 -16.80
N GLN A 51 -0.93 19.80 -16.57
CA GLN A 51 -2.24 20.23 -16.06
C GLN A 51 -2.20 20.64 -14.58
N GLN A 52 -1.30 20.06 -13.78
CA GLN A 52 -1.24 20.35 -12.35
C GLN A 52 -0.56 21.68 -12.02
N GLY A 53 0.45 22.09 -12.78
CA GLY A 53 1.25 23.28 -12.48
C GLY A 53 1.86 24.00 -13.68
N GLY A 54 1.49 23.63 -14.91
CA GLY A 54 2.07 24.22 -16.13
C GLY A 54 3.54 23.87 -16.33
N ILE A 55 4.01 22.77 -15.74
CA ILE A 55 5.43 22.39 -15.79
C ILE A 55 5.65 21.47 -16.99
N GLU A 56 6.22 22.04 -18.05
CA GLU A 56 6.65 21.31 -19.22
C GLU A 56 8.07 20.78 -19.05
N HIS A 57 8.36 19.64 -19.67
CA HIS A 57 9.70 19.11 -19.72
C HIS A 57 10.65 20.04 -20.51
N ASP A 58 11.89 20.20 -20.05
CA ASP A 58 12.85 21.17 -20.63
C ASP A 58 13.81 20.59 -21.68
N LEU A 59 13.84 19.27 -21.86
CA LEU A 59 14.65 18.60 -22.88
C LEU A 59 13.82 18.20 -24.10
N ALA A 60 14.49 18.15 -25.26
CA ALA A 60 13.90 17.64 -26.50
C ALA A 60 13.81 16.10 -26.56
N GLU A 61 14.61 15.41 -25.73
CA GLU A 61 14.67 13.96 -25.68
C GLU A 61 14.84 13.45 -24.24
N LEU A 62 14.10 12.39 -23.90
CA LEU A 62 14.21 11.64 -22.66
C LEU A 62 14.46 10.17 -22.95
N LEU A 63 15.50 9.60 -22.37
CA LEU A 63 15.84 8.19 -22.51
C LEU A 63 15.50 7.44 -21.21
N TYR A 64 14.76 6.34 -21.34
CA TYR A 64 14.43 5.41 -20.27
C TYR A 64 15.08 4.08 -20.61
N VAL A 65 16.04 3.64 -19.79
CA VAL A 65 16.90 2.49 -20.11
C VAL A 65 16.62 1.34 -19.16
N ALA A 66 16.07 0.24 -19.68
CA ALA A 66 15.94 -1.03 -18.94
C ALA A 66 17.27 -1.79 -18.97
N ILE A 67 17.84 -2.11 -17.80
CA ILE A 67 19.11 -2.83 -17.67
C ILE A 67 18.92 -4.07 -16.79
N PRO A 68 19.07 -5.30 -17.33
CA PRO A 68 19.01 -6.51 -16.53
C PRO A 68 19.99 -6.48 -15.34
N GLY A 69 19.49 -6.78 -14.14
CA GLY A 69 20.28 -6.76 -12.91
C GLY A 69 20.47 -5.37 -12.28
N TYR A 70 19.89 -4.31 -12.86
CA TYR A 70 19.83 -3.01 -12.21
C TYR A 70 18.90 -3.09 -10.97
N PRO A 71 19.27 -2.49 -9.83
CA PRO A 71 18.61 -2.82 -8.57
C PRO A 71 17.24 -2.18 -8.35
N ASP A 72 16.94 -1.07 -9.03
CA ASP A 72 15.73 -0.24 -8.86
C ASP A 72 15.50 0.70 -10.07
N ALA A 73 14.87 1.86 -9.90
CA ALA A 73 14.89 2.97 -10.87
C ALA A 73 15.75 4.16 -10.39
N THR A 74 16.24 5.01 -11.31
CA THR A 74 17.02 6.21 -10.96
C THR A 74 16.88 7.32 -12.01
N GLU A 75 16.72 8.56 -11.51
CA GLU A 75 16.18 9.72 -12.23
C GLU A 75 17.18 10.58 -13.01
N TYR A 76 18.35 10.06 -13.41
CA TYR A 76 19.39 10.90 -14.02
C TYR A 76 18.83 11.78 -15.13
N HIS A 77 19.12 13.08 -15.07
CA HIS A 77 18.53 14.08 -15.95
C HIS A 77 18.70 13.73 -17.44
N GLY A 78 17.60 13.43 -18.12
CA GLY A 78 17.54 13.05 -19.53
C GLY A 78 17.87 11.57 -19.86
N LEU A 79 18.36 10.79 -18.90
CA LEU A 79 18.81 9.40 -19.11
C LEU A 79 18.53 8.53 -17.87
N MET A 80 17.29 8.12 -17.70
CA MET A 80 16.85 7.35 -16.54
C MET A 80 17.18 5.86 -16.70
N PHE A 81 17.50 5.18 -15.60
CA PHE A 81 17.78 3.73 -15.58
C PHE A 81 16.73 2.99 -14.78
N PHE A 82 16.35 1.81 -15.25
CA PHE A 82 15.32 0.98 -14.64
C PHE A 82 15.76 -0.48 -14.59
N GLU A 83 15.41 -1.15 -13.50
CA GLU A 83 15.21 -2.59 -13.50
C GLU A 83 14.10 -2.92 -14.52
N PRO A 84 14.27 -3.93 -15.40
CA PRO A 84 13.35 -4.18 -16.51
C PRO A 84 11.88 -4.31 -16.14
N THR A 85 11.51 -4.94 -15.01
CA THR A 85 10.10 -5.11 -14.60
C THR A 85 9.41 -3.79 -14.23
N LEU A 86 10.18 -2.72 -14.01
CA LEU A 86 9.68 -1.38 -13.75
C LEU A 86 9.43 -0.56 -15.03
N LEU A 87 9.80 -1.07 -16.20
CA LEU A 87 9.71 -0.36 -17.48
C LEU A 87 9.16 -1.19 -18.65
N ILE A 88 9.30 -2.52 -18.60
CA ILE A 88 9.00 -3.43 -19.71
C ILE A 88 7.99 -4.48 -19.24
N ALA A 89 6.87 -4.59 -19.95
CA ALA A 89 5.90 -5.67 -19.74
C ALA A 89 6.32 -6.92 -20.51
N ASP A 90 6.44 -8.06 -19.81
CA ASP A 90 6.84 -9.33 -20.41
C ASP A 90 5.82 -9.82 -21.44
N GLN A 91 6.19 -9.79 -22.72
CA GLN A 91 5.33 -10.19 -23.84
C GLN A 91 4.95 -11.67 -23.83
N THR A 92 5.62 -12.49 -23.03
CA THR A 92 5.24 -13.90 -22.83
C THR A 92 4.11 -14.05 -21.79
N GLY A 93 3.88 -13.04 -20.95
CA GLY A 93 2.75 -12.94 -20.04
C GLY A 93 2.99 -12.00 -18.86
N TYR A 94 2.06 -11.07 -18.63
CA TYR A 94 2.05 -10.14 -17.49
C TYR A 94 0.67 -10.05 -16.84
N THR A 95 0.61 -9.40 -15.68
CA THR A 95 -0.63 -9.10 -14.94
C THR A 95 -0.79 -7.59 -14.78
N ASP A 96 -1.97 -7.16 -14.33
CA ASP A 96 -2.24 -5.75 -14.05
C ASP A 96 -1.30 -5.19 -12.97
N ASP A 97 -0.81 -6.03 -12.05
CA ASP A 97 0.14 -5.60 -11.01
C ASP A 97 1.48 -5.14 -11.63
N ASP A 98 1.88 -5.73 -12.77
CA ASP A 98 3.07 -5.32 -13.51
C ASP A 98 2.86 -3.94 -14.16
N LEU A 99 1.70 -3.74 -14.78
CA LEU A 99 1.37 -2.46 -15.42
C LEU A 99 1.26 -1.33 -14.38
N LEU A 100 0.65 -1.59 -13.23
CA LEU A 100 0.57 -0.64 -12.13
C LEU A 100 1.96 -0.27 -11.59
N LEU A 101 2.87 -1.25 -11.51
CA LEU A 101 4.25 -1.02 -11.10
C LEU A 101 5.00 -0.15 -12.12
N ILE A 102 4.85 -0.43 -13.41
CA ILE A 102 5.44 0.39 -14.49
C ILE A 102 4.90 1.82 -14.43
N ALA A 103 3.57 2.00 -14.36
CA ALA A 103 2.94 3.32 -14.31
C ALA A 103 3.43 4.15 -13.11
N ALA A 104 3.54 3.52 -11.93
CA ALA A 104 4.00 4.20 -10.72
C ALA A 104 5.46 4.66 -10.83
N ASN A 105 6.36 3.80 -11.32
CA ASN A 105 7.79 4.13 -11.41
C ASN A 105 8.09 5.09 -12.56
N VAL A 106 7.45 4.94 -13.72
CA VAL A 106 7.56 5.92 -14.81
C VAL A 106 7.13 7.31 -14.34
N ALA A 107 6.02 7.41 -13.61
CA ALA A 107 5.56 8.69 -13.08
C ALA A 107 6.49 9.25 -12.00
N HIS A 108 7.01 8.39 -11.12
CA HIS A 108 7.97 8.76 -10.10
C HIS A 108 9.25 9.37 -10.70
N GLU A 109 9.92 8.62 -11.59
CA GLU A 109 11.18 9.06 -12.20
C GLU A 109 10.98 10.30 -13.09
N TYR A 110 9.87 10.36 -13.84
CA TYR A 110 9.54 11.58 -14.59
C TYR A 110 9.35 12.77 -13.66
N GLY A 111 8.65 12.59 -12.53
CA GLY A 111 8.39 13.67 -11.58
C GLY A 111 9.67 14.30 -10.99
N HIS A 112 10.74 13.51 -10.88
CA HIS A 112 12.04 14.01 -10.46
C HIS A 112 12.72 14.94 -11.46
N HIS A 113 12.28 15.01 -12.72
CA HIS A 113 12.71 16.06 -13.66
C HIS A 113 12.69 17.44 -13.01
N VAL A 114 11.63 17.74 -12.24
CA VAL A 114 11.49 19.01 -11.53
C VAL A 114 11.90 18.85 -10.08
N ARG A 115 11.28 17.89 -9.38
CA ARG A 115 11.37 17.70 -7.93
C ARG A 115 12.50 16.72 -7.59
N GLY A 116 13.73 17.09 -7.91
CA GLY A 116 14.92 16.25 -7.68
C GLY A 116 16.10 16.67 -8.55
N ASN A 117 15.83 17.01 -9.81
CA ASN A 117 16.82 17.45 -10.79
C ASN A 117 16.88 18.98 -10.89
N ARG A 118 15.83 19.65 -11.39
CA ARG A 118 15.83 21.12 -11.50
C ARG A 118 15.84 21.81 -10.13
N VAL A 119 15.06 21.31 -9.19
CA VAL A 119 15.17 21.67 -7.77
C VAL A 119 15.73 20.46 -7.03
N THR A 120 17.02 20.49 -6.73
CA THR A 120 17.70 19.38 -6.03
C THR A 120 17.77 19.60 -4.52
N VAL A 121 18.21 18.58 -3.77
CA VAL A 121 18.36 18.68 -2.32
C VAL A 121 19.67 19.34 -1.93
N ARG A 122 19.63 20.30 -0.99
CA ARG A 122 20.82 21.01 -0.50
C ARG A 122 21.80 20.08 0.23
N THR A 123 21.27 19.12 0.97
CA THR A 123 22.02 18.05 1.63
C THR A 123 21.19 16.76 1.61
N TRP A 124 21.84 15.61 1.75
CA TRP A 124 21.15 14.32 1.83
C TRP A 124 20.13 14.24 2.96
N GLY A 125 20.35 14.99 4.04
CA GLY A 125 19.41 15.16 5.14
C GLY A 125 18.06 15.79 4.78
N GLN A 126 17.88 16.21 3.53
CA GLN A 126 16.65 16.79 2.98
C GLN A 126 15.99 15.86 1.95
N LEU A 127 16.37 14.57 1.91
CA LEU A 127 15.92 13.63 0.87
C LEU A 127 14.39 13.56 0.75
N ALA A 128 13.66 13.69 1.87
CA ALA A 128 12.20 13.72 1.86
C ALA A 128 11.64 14.85 0.98
N LEU A 129 12.32 15.99 0.81
CA LEU A 129 11.88 17.04 -0.10
C LEU A 129 11.73 16.52 -1.53
N LYS A 130 12.69 15.73 -2.05
CA LYS A 130 12.55 15.16 -3.39
C LYS A 130 11.65 13.93 -3.37
N GLU A 131 11.89 12.98 -2.48
CA GLU A 131 11.22 11.67 -2.54
C GLU A 131 9.76 11.77 -2.10
N GLY A 132 9.51 12.42 -0.96
CA GLY A 132 8.17 12.58 -0.43
C GLY A 132 7.27 13.43 -1.34
N LEU A 133 7.80 14.55 -1.88
CA LEU A 133 7.03 15.34 -2.84
C LEU A 133 6.77 14.58 -4.14
N THR A 134 7.76 13.87 -4.69
CA THR A 134 7.56 13.09 -5.92
C THR A 134 6.56 11.95 -5.71
N VAL A 135 6.63 11.23 -4.59
CA VAL A 135 5.61 10.22 -4.25
C VAL A 135 4.22 10.85 -4.15
N LEU A 136 4.08 12.00 -3.47
CA LEU A 136 2.79 12.67 -3.31
C LEU A 136 2.23 13.18 -4.64
N THR A 137 3.01 13.97 -5.39
CA THR A 137 2.50 14.74 -6.52
C THR A 137 2.58 14.00 -7.84
N ALA A 138 3.60 13.17 -8.06
CA ALA A 138 3.79 12.45 -9.30
C ALA A 138 3.23 11.03 -9.20
N GLN A 139 3.69 10.21 -8.25
CA GLN A 139 3.26 8.81 -8.17
C GLN A 139 1.79 8.67 -7.73
N ASN A 140 1.43 9.19 -6.55
CA ASN A 140 0.06 9.09 -6.02
C ASN A 140 -0.89 10.01 -6.80
N GLY A 141 -0.42 11.19 -7.21
CA GLY A 141 -1.14 12.10 -8.09
C GLY A 141 -1.52 11.47 -9.43
N PHE A 142 -0.57 10.84 -10.12
CA PHE A 142 -0.83 10.13 -11.37
C PHE A 142 -1.72 8.90 -11.18
N ARG A 143 -1.52 8.13 -10.10
CA ARG A 143 -2.42 7.02 -9.74
C ARG A 143 -3.87 7.52 -9.59
N ARG A 144 -4.08 8.63 -8.87
CA ARG A 144 -5.40 9.26 -8.73
C ARG A 144 -5.95 9.79 -10.07
N HIS A 145 -5.11 10.31 -10.95
CA HIS A 145 -5.52 10.75 -12.30
C HIS A 145 -6.06 9.57 -13.13
N LEU A 146 -5.40 8.42 -13.08
CA LEU A 146 -5.78 7.24 -13.86
C LEU A 146 -7.02 6.52 -13.33
N PHE A 147 -7.14 6.38 -12.00
CA PHE A 147 -8.12 5.51 -11.37
C PHE A 147 -9.10 6.23 -10.44
N GLY A 148 -9.00 7.56 -10.32
CA GLY A 148 -9.90 8.35 -9.51
C GLY A 148 -9.57 8.36 -8.00
N PRO A 149 -10.46 8.95 -7.19
CA PRO A 149 -10.18 9.26 -5.78
C PRO A 149 -10.05 8.04 -4.87
N ALA A 150 -10.62 6.89 -5.26
CA ALA A 150 -10.57 5.66 -4.47
C ALA A 150 -9.15 5.09 -4.29
N THR A 151 -8.22 5.48 -5.17
CA THR A 151 -6.78 5.17 -5.05
C THR A 151 -6.15 5.61 -3.76
N ARG A 152 -6.75 6.57 -3.05
CA ARG A 152 -6.30 6.96 -1.72
C ARG A 152 -6.24 5.76 -0.77
N VAL A 153 -7.15 4.80 -0.92
CA VAL A 153 -7.12 3.54 -0.14
C VAL A 153 -5.84 2.76 -0.42
N LEU A 154 -5.38 2.72 -1.67
CA LEU A 154 -4.13 2.03 -2.03
C LEU A 154 -2.91 2.74 -1.45
N ASP A 155 -2.87 4.08 -1.46
CA ASP A 155 -1.80 4.85 -0.80
C ASP A 155 -1.69 4.49 0.70
N VAL A 156 -2.84 4.38 1.38
CA VAL A 156 -2.90 3.99 2.80
C VAL A 156 -2.47 2.54 3.01
N LEU A 157 -2.88 1.64 2.13
CA LEU A 157 -2.45 0.24 2.19
C LEU A 157 -0.95 0.09 1.97
N ASP A 158 -0.34 0.89 1.08
CA ASP A 158 1.10 0.90 0.87
C ASP A 158 1.85 1.30 2.17
N LEU A 159 1.36 2.32 2.89
CA LEU A 159 1.88 2.70 4.21
C LEU A 159 1.73 1.57 5.22
N ARG A 160 0.52 1.04 5.39
CA ARG A 160 0.22 0.01 6.40
C ARG A 160 1.00 -1.28 6.17
N ARG A 161 1.26 -1.65 4.91
CA ARG A 161 1.94 -2.91 4.56
C ARG A 161 3.46 -2.78 4.47
N LEU A 162 3.98 -1.60 4.18
CA LEU A 162 5.41 -1.42 3.92
C LEU A 162 6.08 -0.53 4.96
N GLN A 163 5.50 0.62 5.28
CA GLN A 163 6.12 1.61 6.14
C GLN A 163 5.86 1.35 7.64
N PHE A 164 4.65 0.95 8.00
CA PHE A 164 4.28 0.70 9.40
C PHE A 164 5.11 -0.43 10.03
N PRO A 165 5.35 -1.57 9.35
CA PRO A 165 6.24 -2.61 9.88
C PRO A 165 7.70 -2.16 9.97
N GLU A 166 8.17 -1.30 9.05
CA GLU A 166 9.53 -0.75 9.06
C GLU A 166 9.78 0.08 10.34
N GLU A 167 8.82 0.90 10.78
CA GLU A 167 8.95 1.70 12.01
C GLU A 167 9.09 0.83 13.27
N ILE A 168 8.42 -0.33 13.30
CA ILE A 168 8.43 -1.26 14.44
C ILE A 168 9.74 -2.04 14.50
N THR A 169 10.25 -2.46 13.34
CA THR A 169 11.34 -3.44 13.25
C THR A 169 12.72 -2.83 13.15
N ILE A 170 12.89 -1.83 12.28
CA ILE A 170 14.19 -1.20 11.97
C ILE A 170 14.29 0.18 12.63
N GLY A 171 13.14 0.81 12.90
CA GLY A 171 13.03 2.17 13.42
C GLY A 171 12.82 3.19 12.31
N ALA A 172 12.08 4.26 12.62
CA ALA A 172 11.80 5.34 11.67
C ALA A 172 12.92 6.38 11.70
N PRO A 173 13.69 6.61 10.61
CA PRO A 173 14.60 7.73 10.55
C PRO A 173 13.82 9.04 10.61
N VAL A 174 14.44 10.07 11.17
CA VAL A 174 13.94 11.44 11.01
C VAL A 174 14.14 11.87 9.56
N LEU A 175 13.15 12.56 9.01
CA LEU A 175 13.08 12.94 7.60
C LEU A 175 13.76 14.29 7.30
N ARG A 176 14.36 14.90 8.32
CA ARG A 176 15.12 16.15 8.28
C ARG A 176 16.23 16.12 9.32
N GLY A 177 17.48 16.31 8.89
CA GLY A 177 18.66 16.41 9.78
C GLY A 177 19.96 15.96 9.10
N GLU A 178 21.11 16.19 9.71
CA GLU A 178 22.37 15.65 9.19
C GLU A 178 22.39 14.12 9.29
N VAL A 179 22.85 13.46 8.22
CA VAL A 179 23.00 12.00 8.15
C VAL A 179 24.44 11.63 7.89
N SER A 180 24.94 10.64 8.61
CA SER A 180 26.29 10.10 8.43
C SER A 180 26.40 9.22 7.19
N ASP A 181 25.34 8.48 6.86
CA ASP A 181 25.22 7.64 5.68
C ASP A 181 23.92 7.96 4.92
N PRO A 182 24.00 8.62 3.76
CA PRO A 182 22.84 8.90 2.92
C PRO A 182 22.07 7.66 2.48
N THR A 183 22.73 6.50 2.35
CA THR A 183 22.08 5.28 1.87
C THR A 183 21.01 4.78 2.84
N ALA A 184 21.12 5.11 4.13
CA ALA A 184 20.14 4.77 5.15
C ALA A 184 18.79 5.50 4.97
N LEU A 185 18.75 6.59 4.20
CA LEU A 185 17.52 7.35 3.95
C LEU A 185 16.65 6.75 2.82
N TYR A 186 17.15 5.77 2.07
CA TYR A 186 16.39 5.09 1.01
C TYR A 186 15.51 3.98 1.60
N ASN A 187 14.46 4.38 2.31
CA ASN A 187 13.55 3.50 3.05
C ASN A 187 12.08 3.93 2.90
N ARG A 188 11.12 3.14 3.39
CA ARG A 188 9.69 3.42 3.21
C ARG A 188 9.24 4.67 3.97
N THR A 189 9.92 5.02 5.06
CA THR A 189 9.64 6.22 5.84
C THR A 189 9.92 7.51 5.04
N THR A 190 11.07 7.62 4.36
CA THR A 190 11.41 8.82 3.56
C THR A 190 10.46 9.02 2.38
N TYR A 191 10.03 7.94 1.74
CA TYR A 191 9.18 7.97 0.56
C TYR A 191 7.69 8.11 0.95
N LEU A 192 7.15 7.10 1.63
CA LEU A 192 5.71 6.97 1.87
C LEU A 192 5.26 7.89 3.01
N LYS A 193 5.91 7.85 4.18
CA LYS A 193 5.55 8.76 5.28
C LYS A 193 5.91 10.19 4.94
N GLY A 194 7.02 10.43 4.24
CA GLY A 194 7.37 11.75 3.70
C GLY A 194 6.24 12.35 2.86
N ALA A 195 5.66 11.58 1.93
CA ALA A 195 4.50 12.00 1.15
C ALA A 195 3.30 12.38 2.01
N GLU A 196 3.03 11.63 3.08
CA GLU A 196 1.96 11.95 4.03
C GLU A 196 2.23 13.23 4.85
N LEU A 197 3.49 13.53 5.18
CA LEU A 197 3.83 14.79 5.86
C LEU A 197 3.54 15.99 4.96
N PHE A 198 3.91 15.91 3.69
CA PHE A 198 3.56 16.93 2.70
C PHE A 198 2.04 16.97 2.46
N ASN A 199 1.36 15.83 2.48
CA ASN A 199 -0.09 15.77 2.36
C ASN A 199 -0.79 16.46 3.53
N MET A 200 -0.31 16.30 4.77
CA MET A 200 -0.81 17.04 5.94
C MET A 200 -0.67 18.55 5.75
N LEU A 201 0.48 19.02 5.25
CA LEU A 201 0.69 20.43 4.92
C LEU A 201 -0.26 20.90 3.82
N ARG A 202 -0.45 20.10 2.75
CA ARG A 202 -1.44 20.36 1.70
C ARG A 202 -2.86 20.46 2.26
N THR A 203 -3.25 19.55 3.15
CA THR A 203 -4.55 19.57 3.82
C THR A 203 -4.76 20.85 4.65
N LEU A 204 -3.71 21.35 5.33
CA LEU A 204 -3.80 22.60 6.09
C LEU A 204 -4.02 23.83 5.22
N VAL A 205 -3.32 23.94 4.09
CA VAL A 205 -3.34 25.13 3.23
C VAL A 205 -4.42 25.09 2.15
N GLY A 206 -4.91 23.89 1.80
CA GLY A 206 -5.85 23.65 0.71
C GLY A 206 -5.19 23.54 -0.67
N ASP A 207 -5.86 22.86 -1.59
CA ASP A 207 -5.30 22.51 -2.91
C ASP A 207 -4.94 23.72 -3.79
N GLU A 208 -5.68 24.82 -3.70
CA GLU A 208 -5.44 26.03 -4.47
C GLU A 208 -4.11 26.68 -4.07
N ARG A 209 -3.95 27.01 -2.79
CA ARG A 209 -2.72 27.58 -2.25
C ARG A 209 -1.54 26.62 -2.36
N TRP A 210 -1.77 25.32 -2.16
CA TRP A 210 -0.74 24.31 -2.39
C TRP A 210 -0.17 24.39 -3.80
N ARG A 211 -1.04 24.51 -4.81
CA ARG A 211 -0.60 24.64 -6.22
C ARG A 211 0.19 25.92 -6.45
N GLU A 212 -0.28 27.06 -5.92
CA GLU A 212 0.44 28.33 -6.01
C GLU A 212 1.83 28.24 -5.38
N VAL A 213 1.93 27.64 -4.18
CA VAL A 213 3.19 27.43 -3.48
C VAL A 213 4.12 26.50 -4.27
N MET A 214 3.62 25.38 -4.79
CA MET A 214 4.41 24.45 -5.59
C MET A 214 5.01 25.15 -6.82
N VAL A 215 4.19 25.87 -7.58
CA VAL A 215 4.63 26.61 -8.77
C VAL A 215 5.65 27.70 -8.40
N GLY A 216 5.35 28.51 -7.39
CA GLY A 216 6.23 29.58 -6.93
C GLY A 216 7.57 29.06 -6.37
N PHE A 217 7.53 27.98 -5.59
CA PHE A 217 8.71 27.32 -5.04
C PHE A 217 9.62 26.77 -6.14
N ILE A 218 9.04 26.07 -7.12
CA ILE A 218 9.77 25.54 -8.26
C ILE A 218 10.44 26.67 -9.05
N HIS A 219 9.70 27.74 -9.36
CA HIS A 219 10.27 28.90 -10.06
C HIS A 219 11.38 29.60 -9.25
N HIS A 220 11.26 29.68 -7.93
CA HIS A 220 12.23 30.35 -7.08
C HIS A 220 13.56 29.56 -6.97
N HIS A 221 13.48 28.24 -6.87
CA HIS A 221 14.63 27.36 -6.68
C HIS A 221 15.08 26.64 -7.96
N ASP A 222 14.58 27.04 -9.12
CA ASP A 222 14.89 26.42 -10.40
C ASP A 222 16.40 26.41 -10.70
N LEU A 223 16.91 25.26 -11.15
CA LEU A 223 18.33 24.95 -11.33
C LEU A 223 19.18 25.16 -10.06
N GLY A 224 18.55 25.08 -8.89
CA GLY A 224 19.14 25.31 -7.58
C GLY A 224 18.91 24.16 -6.61
N ALA A 225 19.24 24.41 -5.34
CA ALA A 225 19.10 23.43 -4.27
C ALA A 225 18.28 23.99 -3.10
N ALA A 226 17.37 23.19 -2.56
CA ALA A 226 16.48 23.55 -1.47
C ALA A 226 16.42 22.46 -0.38
N GLY A 227 15.80 22.79 0.74
CA GLY A 227 15.45 21.86 1.82
C GLY A 227 13.97 21.94 2.18
N VAL A 228 13.56 21.06 3.09
CA VAL A 228 12.20 21.02 3.65
C VAL A 228 11.82 22.37 4.26
N ASP A 229 12.77 23.05 4.92
CA ASP A 229 12.54 24.36 5.53
C ASP A 229 12.17 25.44 4.50
N ASP A 230 12.84 25.47 3.35
CA ASP A 230 12.53 26.45 2.31
C ASP A 230 11.10 26.25 1.78
N PHE A 231 10.66 25.00 1.69
CA PHE A 231 9.29 24.66 1.27
C PHE A 231 8.25 25.04 2.34
N VAL A 232 8.54 24.73 3.61
CA VAL A 232 7.71 25.14 4.75
C VAL A 232 7.61 26.67 4.83
N ASP A 233 8.70 27.40 4.57
CA ASP A 233 8.72 28.86 4.53
C ASP A 233 7.83 29.42 3.41
N ALA A 234 7.85 28.80 2.24
CA ALA A 234 6.96 29.18 1.13
C ALA A 234 5.48 28.97 1.51
N LEU A 235 5.13 27.88 2.21
CA LEU A 235 3.78 27.65 2.73
C LEU A 235 3.38 28.71 3.76
N ARG A 236 4.28 29.07 4.68
CA ARG A 236 4.02 30.13 5.68
C ARG A 236 3.78 31.50 5.05
N GLN A 237 4.51 31.81 3.98
CA GLN A 237 4.31 33.06 3.24
C GLN A 237 2.96 33.10 2.51
N ALA A 238 2.51 31.97 1.97
CA ALA A 238 1.22 31.87 1.27
C ALA A 238 0.01 31.78 2.21
N ALA A 239 0.19 31.28 3.43
CA ALA A 239 -0.86 31.16 4.44
C ALA A 239 -0.37 31.66 5.82
N PRO A 240 -0.05 32.96 5.97
CA PRO A 240 0.48 33.50 7.22
C PRO A 240 -0.46 33.34 8.41
N GLU A 241 -1.78 33.28 8.17
CA GLU A 241 -2.80 33.00 9.18
C GLU A 241 -2.82 31.53 9.66
N ARG A 242 -2.01 30.67 9.04
CA ARG A 242 -1.81 29.25 9.41
C ARG A 242 -0.36 28.97 9.82
N ALA A 243 0.49 29.97 9.98
CA ALA A 243 1.92 29.78 10.25
C ALA A 243 2.19 28.86 11.45
N ASP A 244 1.50 29.07 12.57
CA ASP A 244 1.67 28.23 13.77
C ASP A 244 1.23 26.78 13.54
N ALA A 245 0.15 26.57 12.77
CA ALA A 245 -0.33 25.24 12.40
C ALA A 245 0.64 24.52 11.45
N ILE A 246 1.19 25.25 10.49
CA ILE A 246 2.21 24.78 9.55
C ILE A 246 3.46 24.36 10.34
N ASP A 247 3.93 25.18 11.27
CA ASP A 247 5.09 24.88 12.12
C ASP A 247 4.83 23.66 13.03
N ALA A 248 3.61 23.50 13.56
CA ALA A 248 3.24 22.34 14.35
C ALA A 248 3.26 21.03 13.53
N VAL A 249 2.82 21.06 12.26
CA VAL A 249 2.89 19.90 11.35
C VAL A 249 4.32 19.67 10.84
N ALA A 250 5.09 20.73 10.57
CA ALA A 250 6.46 20.61 10.09
C ALA A 250 7.40 19.89 11.09
N ARG A 251 7.07 19.86 12.38
CA ARG A 251 7.80 19.10 13.42
C ARG A 251 7.80 17.59 13.18
N TRP A 252 6.88 17.05 12.39
CA TRP A 252 6.89 15.64 12.01
C TRP A 252 8.13 15.24 11.22
N PHE A 253 8.74 16.17 10.46
CA PHE A 253 9.96 15.88 9.72
C PHE A 253 11.15 15.55 10.64
N THR A 254 11.09 15.94 11.92
CA THR A 254 12.13 15.67 12.92
C THR A 254 11.66 14.73 14.03
N THR A 255 10.47 14.14 13.91
CA THR A 255 9.86 13.29 14.96
C THR A 255 9.70 11.87 14.45
N ALA A 256 10.41 10.93 15.09
CA ALA A 256 10.26 9.51 14.81
C ALA A 256 9.00 8.91 15.45
N GLY A 257 8.47 7.85 14.83
CA GLY A 257 7.31 7.11 15.31
C GLY A 257 5.97 7.65 14.81
N ARG A 258 4.91 6.93 15.17
CA ARG A 258 3.54 7.15 14.72
C ARG A 258 2.63 7.50 15.91
N PRO A 259 1.98 8.67 15.93
CA PRO A 259 0.98 8.99 16.93
C PRO A 259 -0.23 8.06 16.86
N SER A 260 -0.87 7.89 18.02
CA SER A 260 -2.11 7.14 18.16
C SER A 260 -3.17 8.05 18.75
N ILE A 261 -4.27 8.26 18.03
CA ILE A 261 -5.36 9.13 18.44
C ILE A 261 -6.63 8.33 18.73
N VAL A 262 -7.44 8.84 19.66
CA VAL A 262 -8.81 8.41 19.89
C VAL A 262 -9.72 9.58 19.51
N ILE A 263 -10.71 9.32 18.65
CA ILE A 263 -11.77 10.27 18.30
C ILE A 263 -13.07 9.77 18.94
N GLU A 264 -13.66 10.58 19.82
CA GLU A 264 -14.90 10.26 20.52
C GLU A 264 -16.01 11.23 20.10
N HIS A 265 -17.12 10.67 19.62
CA HIS A 265 -18.35 11.40 19.31
C HIS A 265 -19.54 10.51 19.66
N ARG A 266 -20.17 10.77 20.81
CA ARG A 266 -21.40 10.06 21.16
C ARG A 266 -22.51 10.46 20.18
N PRO A 267 -23.29 9.52 19.63
CA PRO A 267 -24.40 9.86 18.73
C PRO A 267 -25.35 10.88 19.36
N GLY A 268 -25.65 11.97 18.63
CA GLY A 268 -26.49 13.05 19.13
C GLY A 268 -25.79 14.03 20.09
N SER A 269 -24.47 13.90 20.29
CA SER A 269 -23.64 14.86 21.01
C SER A 269 -23.34 16.09 20.14
N ASP A 270 -23.28 17.25 20.78
CA ASP A 270 -22.75 18.50 20.24
C ASP A 270 -21.25 18.67 20.55
N ARG A 271 -20.57 17.59 20.98
CA ARG A 271 -19.14 17.56 21.33
C ARG A 271 -18.39 16.47 20.60
N VAL A 272 -17.24 16.82 20.04
CA VAL A 272 -16.24 15.89 19.50
C VAL A 272 -14.96 16.05 20.29
N THR A 273 -14.43 14.96 20.83
CA THR A 273 -13.15 14.95 21.55
C THR A 273 -12.12 14.18 20.74
N ILE A 274 -10.92 14.74 20.59
CA ILE A 274 -9.77 14.01 20.03
C ILE A 274 -8.65 14.01 21.06
N ARG A 275 -8.06 12.84 21.31
CA ARG A 275 -7.00 12.66 22.30
C ARG A 275 -5.86 11.80 21.76
N ARG A 276 -4.62 12.22 22.02
CA ARG A 276 -3.42 11.42 21.80
C ARG A 276 -3.18 10.43 22.93
N THR A 277 -2.85 9.20 22.56
CA THR A 277 -2.62 8.05 23.45
C THR A 277 -1.21 7.48 23.36
N ASP A 278 -0.42 7.96 22.39
CA ASP A 278 0.96 7.58 22.18
C ASP A 278 1.92 8.10 23.28
N ARG A 279 3.18 7.72 23.20
CA ARG A 279 4.24 8.16 24.15
C ARG A 279 5.20 9.18 23.52
N LEU A 280 4.87 9.77 22.37
CA LEU A 280 5.73 10.76 21.73
C LEU A 280 5.76 12.04 22.57
N THR A 281 6.86 12.81 22.43
CA THR A 281 7.03 14.08 23.17
C THR A 281 5.94 15.08 22.81
N ASP A 282 5.54 15.88 23.80
CA ASP A 282 4.58 16.98 23.64
C ASP A 282 5.29 18.35 23.59
N ASP A 283 6.61 18.40 23.84
CA ASP A 283 7.42 19.62 23.77
C ASP A 283 8.53 19.48 22.72
N PRO A 284 8.48 20.25 21.61
CA PRO A 284 7.43 21.22 21.27
C PRO A 284 6.16 20.50 20.69
N PRO A 285 4.94 21.08 20.79
CA PRO A 285 3.68 20.43 20.37
C PRO A 285 3.66 19.89 18.94
N LEU A 286 3.14 18.68 18.73
CA LEU A 286 3.00 18.07 17.40
C LEU A 286 1.59 18.34 16.85
N GLY A 287 1.47 18.92 15.65
CA GLY A 287 0.19 19.17 15.00
C GLY A 287 -0.32 17.97 14.22
N ILE A 288 -1.57 17.56 14.44
CA ILE A 288 -2.24 16.46 13.71
C ILE A 288 -3.52 17.01 13.04
N PRO A 289 -3.53 17.20 11.71
CA PRO A 289 -4.74 17.61 11.00
C PRO A 289 -5.70 16.42 10.84
N VAL A 290 -6.89 16.54 11.42
CA VAL A 290 -7.97 15.54 11.35
C VAL A 290 -9.14 16.12 10.58
N VAL A 291 -9.36 15.66 9.35
CA VAL A 291 -10.55 16.02 8.58
C VAL A 291 -11.70 15.11 8.99
N VAL A 292 -12.80 15.71 9.46
CA VAL A 292 -14.02 14.98 9.84
C VAL A 292 -15.16 15.30 8.90
N GLY A 293 -15.99 14.32 8.58
CA GLY A 293 -17.28 14.52 7.90
C GLY A 293 -18.44 14.49 8.88
N LEU A 294 -19.49 15.25 8.59
CA LEU A 294 -20.63 15.44 9.49
C LEU A 294 -21.88 14.89 8.80
N LEU A 295 -22.51 13.86 9.38
CA LEU A 295 -23.64 13.16 8.78
C LEU A 295 -24.87 13.17 9.70
N ASP A 296 -26.04 13.33 9.09
CA ASP A 296 -27.32 13.21 9.77
C ASP A 296 -27.74 11.74 9.96
N ALA A 297 -28.95 11.53 10.50
CA ALA A 297 -29.47 10.20 10.82
C ALA A 297 -29.73 9.34 9.58
N ASP A 298 -29.94 9.95 8.42
CA ASP A 298 -30.15 9.27 7.14
C ASP A 298 -28.82 9.02 6.40
N GLY A 299 -27.70 9.46 6.99
CA GLY A 299 -26.37 9.35 6.38
C GLY A 299 -26.09 10.41 5.33
N ALA A 300 -26.91 11.47 5.25
CA ALA A 300 -26.64 12.59 4.36
C ALA A 300 -25.66 13.58 5.02
N ALA A 301 -24.83 14.21 4.19
CA ALA A 301 -23.90 15.23 4.65
C ALA A 301 -24.66 16.43 5.23
N CYS A 302 -24.37 16.81 6.48
CA CYS A 302 -25.10 17.82 7.22
C CYS A 302 -24.19 19.02 7.54
N PRO A 303 -24.52 20.24 7.07
CA PRO A 303 -23.74 21.43 7.39
C PRO A 303 -23.87 21.79 8.88
N VAL A 304 -22.76 21.75 9.61
CA VAL A 304 -22.70 22.10 11.03
C VAL A 304 -21.48 22.99 11.28
N SER A 305 -21.65 23.99 12.12
CA SER A 305 -20.55 24.88 12.54
C SER A 305 -19.79 24.23 13.68
N ILE A 306 -18.46 24.31 13.64
CA ILE A 306 -17.58 23.88 14.73
C ILE A 306 -16.94 25.12 15.36
N ASP A 307 -17.06 25.24 16.70
CA ASP A 307 -16.61 26.36 17.53
C ASP A 307 -17.01 27.75 17.00
N GLY A 308 -18.22 27.84 16.42
CA GLY A 308 -18.76 29.09 15.89
C GLY A 308 -18.19 29.50 14.52
N GLY A 309 -17.44 28.62 13.86
CA GLY A 309 -16.99 28.77 12.47
C GLY A 309 -18.12 28.69 11.44
N PRO A 310 -17.81 28.67 10.13
CA PRO A 310 -18.81 28.45 9.10
C PRO A 310 -19.47 27.08 9.24
N ALA A 311 -20.75 26.97 8.85
CA ALA A 311 -21.42 25.68 8.79
C ALA A 311 -20.95 24.92 7.54
N GLU A 312 -20.30 23.78 7.75
CA GLU A 312 -19.71 22.97 6.69
C GLU A 312 -20.09 21.50 6.88
N THR A 313 -20.07 20.71 5.80
CA THR A 313 -20.36 19.27 5.85
C THR A 313 -19.13 18.43 6.20
N GLN A 314 -17.97 19.08 6.22
CA GLN A 314 -16.69 18.54 6.63
C GLN A 314 -15.90 19.65 7.33
N ALA A 315 -15.02 19.30 8.25
CA ALA A 315 -14.21 20.27 8.97
C ALA A 315 -12.80 19.73 9.23
N LEU A 316 -11.82 20.63 9.21
CA LEU A 316 -10.44 20.34 9.59
C LEU A 316 -10.24 20.68 11.07
N LEU A 317 -10.02 19.66 11.89
CA LEU A 317 -9.70 19.79 13.31
C LEU A 317 -8.20 19.62 13.49
N LEU A 318 -7.51 20.66 13.96
CA LEU A 318 -6.08 20.59 14.23
C LEU A 318 -5.84 20.26 15.70
N LEU A 319 -5.38 19.04 15.97
CA LEU A 319 -4.96 18.66 17.32
C LEU A 319 -3.48 19.03 17.52
N THR A 320 -3.20 20.03 18.35
CA THR A 320 -1.84 20.38 18.80
C THR A 320 -1.56 19.91 20.22
N ASP A 321 -2.59 19.87 21.06
CA ASP A 321 -2.51 19.46 22.45
C ASP A 321 -2.68 17.95 22.61
N ARG A 322 -2.48 17.46 23.84
CA ARG A 322 -2.71 16.05 24.17
C ARG A 322 -4.17 15.63 23.98
N ALA A 323 -5.09 16.54 24.25
CA ALA A 323 -6.52 16.35 24.06
C ALA A 323 -7.16 17.70 23.76
N HIS A 324 -8.18 17.70 22.91
CA HIS A 324 -8.99 18.88 22.66
C HIS A 324 -10.44 18.48 22.41
N GLU A 325 -11.37 19.33 22.81
CA GLU A 325 -12.80 19.16 22.60
C GLU A 325 -13.32 20.32 21.74
N TRP A 326 -14.01 19.98 20.66
CA TRP A 326 -14.68 20.91 19.76
C TRP A 326 -16.18 20.89 19.99
N THR A 327 -16.83 22.05 19.88
CA THR A 327 -18.27 22.23 20.02
C THR A 327 -18.96 22.33 18.67
N LEU A 328 -20.00 21.55 18.45
CA LEU A 328 -20.84 21.58 17.26
C LEU A 328 -22.05 22.48 17.50
N SER A 329 -22.44 23.28 16.52
CA SER A 329 -23.63 24.15 16.62
C SER A 329 -24.95 23.37 16.68
N ALA A 330 -24.93 22.11 16.25
CA ALA A 330 -26.05 21.19 16.30
C ALA A 330 -25.50 19.75 16.45
N PRO A 331 -26.25 18.85 17.11
CA PRO A 331 -25.84 17.47 17.21
C PRO A 331 -25.85 16.80 15.83
N VAL A 332 -24.82 16.00 15.54
CA VAL A 332 -24.76 15.14 14.34
C VAL A 332 -25.02 13.69 14.75
N ALA A 333 -25.52 12.88 13.82
CA ALA A 333 -25.82 11.48 14.12
C ALA A 333 -24.58 10.61 14.00
N THR A 334 -23.77 10.86 12.97
CA THR A 334 -22.53 10.12 12.70
C THR A 334 -21.43 11.08 12.25
N LEU A 335 -20.22 10.86 12.77
CA LEU A 335 -19.02 11.60 12.38
C LEU A 335 -18.12 10.69 11.54
N ALA A 336 -17.75 11.09 10.34
CA ALA A 336 -16.78 10.36 9.53
C ALA A 336 -15.35 10.72 9.95
N PRO A 337 -14.55 9.80 10.48
CA PRO A 337 -13.22 10.14 11.00
C PRO A 337 -12.19 10.17 9.88
N LEU A 338 -11.21 11.07 10.00
CA LEU A 338 -9.96 11.05 9.25
C LEU A 338 -10.16 10.94 7.73
N ARG A 339 -11.11 11.70 7.15
CA ARG A 339 -11.42 11.71 5.71
C ARG A 339 -10.15 11.92 4.88
N ALA A 340 -10.12 11.26 3.72
CA ALA A 340 -8.95 11.17 2.84
C ALA A 340 -7.65 10.71 3.55
N TYR A 341 -7.75 10.05 4.71
CA TYR A 341 -6.63 9.72 5.60
C TYR A 341 -5.74 10.93 5.84
N SER A 342 -6.30 11.97 6.46
CA SER A 342 -5.67 13.29 6.57
C SER A 342 -4.38 13.34 7.39
N ALA A 343 -4.06 12.28 8.16
CA ALA A 343 -2.80 12.14 8.87
C ALA A 343 -2.40 10.66 9.02
N PRO A 344 -1.09 10.32 8.97
CA PRO A 344 -0.59 8.96 9.10
C PRO A 344 -0.53 8.53 10.57
N VAL A 345 -1.69 8.29 11.18
CA VAL A 345 -1.85 7.95 12.60
C VAL A 345 -2.57 6.61 12.79
N ASP A 346 -2.37 5.99 13.94
CA ASP A 346 -3.30 4.97 14.43
C ASP A 346 -4.55 5.67 14.97
N VAL A 347 -5.73 5.24 14.52
CA VAL A 347 -7.00 5.85 14.93
C VAL A 347 -7.88 4.81 15.62
N ALA A 348 -8.35 5.15 16.82
CA ALA A 348 -9.41 4.44 17.52
C ALA A 348 -10.64 5.35 17.63
N THR A 349 -11.83 4.76 17.58
CA THR A 349 -13.09 5.51 17.64
C THR A 349 -14.15 4.77 18.46
N ASP A 350 -15.16 5.50 18.94
CA ASP A 350 -16.31 4.96 19.70
C ASP A 350 -17.54 4.64 18.82
N HIS A 351 -17.37 4.56 17.50
CA HIS A 351 -18.45 4.27 16.57
C HIS A 351 -19.22 3.00 16.95
N SER A 352 -20.55 3.07 16.88
CA SER A 352 -21.40 1.88 16.98
C SER A 352 -21.41 1.09 15.67
N VAL A 353 -21.88 -0.15 15.70
CA VAL A 353 -22.12 -0.95 14.48
C VAL A 353 -23.04 -0.21 13.51
N ALA A 354 -24.10 0.44 14.02
CA ALA A 354 -25.02 1.22 13.22
C ALA A 354 -24.33 2.41 12.54
N ALA A 355 -23.48 3.15 13.26
CA ALA A 355 -22.74 4.29 12.70
C ALA A 355 -21.76 3.85 11.60
N LEU A 356 -21.02 2.76 11.81
CA LEU A 356 -20.15 2.19 10.77
C LEU A 356 -20.95 1.71 9.56
N SER A 357 -22.12 1.08 9.76
CA SER A 357 -23.02 0.72 8.66
C SER A 357 -23.47 1.95 7.88
N THR A 358 -23.82 3.06 8.54
CA THR A 358 -24.18 4.32 7.89
C THR A 358 -23.02 4.86 7.05
N LEU A 359 -21.81 4.90 7.60
CA LEU A 359 -20.61 5.35 6.88
C LEU A 359 -20.33 4.50 5.63
N LEU A 360 -20.37 3.17 5.76
CA LEU A 360 -20.17 2.26 4.64
C LEU A 360 -21.24 2.44 3.53
N ARG A 361 -22.49 2.68 3.91
CA ARG A 361 -23.61 2.82 2.96
C ARG A 361 -23.62 4.17 2.26
N HIS A 362 -23.30 5.26 2.97
CA HIS A 362 -23.68 6.61 2.55
C HIS A 362 -22.54 7.62 2.48
N ASP A 363 -21.39 7.40 3.13
CA ASP A 363 -20.31 8.40 3.09
C ASP A 363 -19.81 8.59 1.65
N THR A 364 -19.40 9.81 1.32
CA THR A 364 -18.87 10.18 0.00
C THR A 364 -17.37 10.02 -0.11
N ASP A 365 -16.65 9.91 1.02
CA ASP A 365 -15.21 9.73 1.07
C ASP A 365 -14.86 8.23 0.88
N PRO A 366 -14.09 7.87 -0.18
CA PRO A 366 -13.72 6.48 -0.44
C PRO A 366 -12.94 5.81 0.70
N TYR A 367 -12.06 6.57 1.38
CA TYR A 367 -11.29 6.05 2.49
C TYR A 367 -12.20 5.70 3.67
N VAL A 368 -13.17 6.56 4.00
CA VAL A 368 -14.10 6.31 5.10
C VAL A 368 -14.99 5.10 4.82
N ARG A 369 -15.51 4.94 3.59
CA ARG A 369 -16.32 3.76 3.24
C ARG A 369 -15.52 2.47 3.38
N TRP A 370 -14.29 2.46 2.88
CA TRP A 370 -13.38 1.32 3.02
C TRP A 370 -13.05 1.03 4.49
N TRP A 371 -12.64 2.06 5.26
CA TRP A 371 -12.32 1.93 6.67
C TRP A 371 -13.51 1.42 7.49
N ALA A 372 -14.72 1.90 7.23
CA ALA A 372 -15.92 1.43 7.92
C ALA A 372 -16.23 -0.04 7.62
N SER A 373 -16.00 -0.49 6.37
CA SER A 373 -16.08 -1.91 6.00
C SER A 373 -15.06 -2.75 6.75
N GLU A 374 -13.80 -2.32 6.72
CA GLU A 374 -12.69 -2.97 7.41
C GLU A 374 -12.97 -3.08 8.91
N GLU A 375 -13.37 -1.99 9.57
CA GLU A 375 -13.65 -1.97 11.00
C GLU A 375 -14.84 -2.87 11.39
N LEU A 376 -15.89 -2.96 10.57
CA LEU A 376 -16.97 -3.94 10.80
C LEU A 376 -16.47 -5.40 10.70
N MET A 377 -15.62 -5.69 9.71
CA MET A 377 -15.01 -7.02 9.56
C MET A 377 -14.08 -7.35 10.73
N ILE A 378 -13.29 -6.39 11.20
CA ILE A 378 -12.39 -6.56 12.34
C ILE A 378 -13.19 -6.81 13.62
N ARG A 379 -14.28 -6.06 13.85
CA ARG A 379 -15.17 -6.31 14.99
C ARG A 379 -15.80 -7.70 14.95
N PHE A 380 -16.08 -8.23 13.75
CA PHE A 380 -16.57 -9.60 13.62
C PHE A 380 -15.51 -10.61 14.10
N VAL A 381 -14.26 -10.44 13.64
CA VAL A 381 -13.13 -11.28 14.06
C VAL A 381 -12.91 -11.21 15.57
N ASP A 382 -12.89 -10.00 16.14
CA ASP A 382 -12.69 -9.81 17.59
C ASP A 382 -13.82 -10.42 18.42
N THR A 383 -15.07 -10.24 17.98
CA THR A 383 -16.24 -10.83 18.66
C THR A 383 -16.21 -12.36 18.59
N PHE A 384 -15.81 -12.92 17.44
CA PHE A 384 -15.62 -14.37 17.29
C PHE A 384 -14.54 -14.90 18.23
N ARG A 385 -13.39 -14.22 18.32
CA ARG A 385 -12.27 -14.60 19.19
C ARG A 385 -12.64 -14.57 20.67
N ARG A 386 -13.52 -13.66 21.09
CA ARG A 386 -14.08 -13.63 22.46
C ARG A 386 -15.12 -14.73 22.73
N GLY A 387 -15.49 -15.52 21.72
CA GLY A 387 -16.55 -16.54 21.84
C GLY A 387 -17.96 -15.94 21.96
N GLU A 388 -18.13 -14.69 21.55
CA GLU A 388 -19.39 -13.97 21.61
C GLU A 388 -20.24 -14.22 20.34
N PRO A 389 -21.59 -14.14 20.42
CA PRO A 389 -22.43 -14.28 19.23
C PRO A 389 -22.17 -13.19 18.18
N THR A 390 -21.82 -13.59 16.96
CA THR A 390 -21.56 -12.67 15.84
C THR A 390 -22.75 -12.49 14.89
N GLY A 391 -23.95 -13.00 15.24
CA GLY A 391 -25.14 -13.01 14.39
C GLY A 391 -25.57 -11.62 13.93
N ASP A 392 -25.83 -10.72 14.87
CA ASP A 392 -26.30 -9.35 14.58
C ASP A 392 -25.26 -8.53 13.81
N LEU A 393 -23.99 -8.68 14.18
CA LEU A 393 -22.89 -8.00 13.49
C LEU A 393 -22.72 -8.49 12.05
N LEU A 394 -22.83 -9.80 11.81
CA LEU A 394 -22.82 -10.34 10.45
C LEU A 394 -23.99 -9.81 9.63
N ALA A 395 -25.20 -9.74 10.22
CA ALA A 395 -26.38 -9.22 9.53
C ALA A 395 -26.16 -7.74 9.15
N ALA A 396 -25.70 -6.91 10.08
CA ALA A 396 -25.42 -5.50 9.82
C ALA A 396 -24.35 -5.29 8.72
N LEU A 397 -23.26 -6.07 8.77
CA LEU A 397 -22.21 -6.06 7.74
C LEU A 397 -22.73 -6.51 6.38
N THR A 398 -23.52 -7.60 6.35
CA THR A 398 -24.12 -8.12 5.12
C THR A 398 -25.03 -7.09 4.47
N ASP A 399 -25.97 -6.52 5.24
CA ASP A 399 -26.90 -5.50 4.74
C ASP A 399 -26.17 -4.26 4.22
N ALA A 400 -25.13 -3.80 4.95
CA ALA A 400 -24.35 -2.64 4.54
C ALA A 400 -23.55 -2.91 3.25
N LEU A 401 -22.97 -4.11 3.10
CA LEU A 401 -22.26 -4.50 1.89
C LEU A 401 -23.19 -4.71 0.68
N GLN A 402 -24.40 -5.23 0.88
CA GLN A 402 -25.39 -5.32 -0.21
C GLN A 402 -25.71 -3.93 -0.78
N ILE A 403 -25.91 -2.94 0.10
CA ILE A 403 -26.13 -1.55 -0.32
C ILE A 403 -24.87 -0.98 -0.98
N ALA A 404 -23.69 -1.24 -0.44
CA ALA A 404 -22.44 -0.79 -1.03
C ALA A 404 -22.24 -1.36 -2.45
N VAL A 405 -22.51 -2.65 -2.67
CA VAL A 405 -22.45 -3.29 -3.99
C VAL A 405 -23.43 -2.66 -4.98
N ALA A 406 -24.60 -2.22 -4.50
CA ALA A 406 -25.60 -1.57 -5.33
C ALA A 406 -25.33 -0.08 -5.62
N THR A 407 -24.49 0.59 -4.82
CA THR A 407 -24.32 2.06 -4.86
C THR A 407 -22.90 2.52 -5.20
N ILE A 408 -21.88 1.67 -5.07
CA ILE A 408 -20.51 1.98 -5.46
C ILE A 408 -20.33 1.67 -6.94
N ASP A 409 -20.20 2.72 -7.75
CA ASP A 409 -19.93 2.60 -9.19
C ASP A 409 -18.44 2.39 -9.50
N ASP A 410 -17.55 2.86 -8.61
CA ASP A 410 -16.09 2.72 -8.76
C ASP A 410 -15.64 1.28 -8.42
N PRO A 411 -15.17 0.49 -9.41
CA PRO A 411 -14.78 -0.90 -9.18
C PRO A 411 -13.59 -1.06 -8.23
N LEU A 412 -12.67 -0.09 -8.21
CA LEU A 412 -11.52 -0.10 -7.31
C LEU A 412 -12.00 0.06 -5.87
N LEU A 413 -12.88 1.03 -5.61
CA LEU A 413 -13.46 1.21 -4.28
C LEU A 413 -14.25 -0.03 -3.85
N LEU A 414 -15.08 -0.58 -4.74
CA LEU A 414 -15.86 -1.77 -4.43
C LEU A 414 -14.96 -2.97 -4.10
N ALA A 415 -13.86 -3.14 -4.84
CA ALA A 415 -12.87 -4.17 -4.55
C ALA A 415 -12.27 -4.02 -3.15
N GLN A 416 -11.91 -2.80 -2.75
CA GLN A 416 -11.36 -2.56 -1.41
C GLN A 416 -12.41 -2.75 -0.31
N VAL A 417 -13.66 -2.31 -0.52
CA VAL A 417 -14.75 -2.47 0.45
C VAL A 417 -15.09 -3.95 0.68
N LEU A 418 -14.97 -4.80 -0.35
CA LEU A 418 -15.18 -6.24 -0.26
C LEU A 418 -13.96 -7.03 0.25
N ALA A 419 -12.78 -6.41 0.28
CA ALA A 419 -11.55 -7.07 0.67
C ALA A 419 -11.57 -7.42 2.17
N VAL A 420 -11.36 -8.70 2.47
CA VAL A 420 -11.21 -9.18 3.84
C VAL A 420 -9.83 -8.73 4.38
N PRO A 421 -9.74 -8.20 5.62
CA PRO A 421 -8.47 -7.81 6.22
C PRO A 421 -7.45 -8.95 6.24
N ASP A 422 -6.17 -8.60 6.13
CA ASP A 422 -5.09 -9.57 6.26
C ASP A 422 -4.70 -9.79 7.74
N GLU A 423 -4.10 -10.96 8.00
CA GLU A 423 -3.70 -11.40 9.35
C GLU A 423 -2.58 -10.54 9.95
N PHE A 424 -1.80 -9.84 9.12
CA PHE A 424 -0.72 -8.96 9.58
C PHE A 424 -1.31 -7.67 10.15
N MET A 425 -2.19 -7.01 9.39
CA MET A 425 -2.89 -5.82 9.84
C MET A 425 -3.69 -6.06 11.13
N LEU A 426 -4.35 -7.22 11.25
CA LEU A 426 -5.11 -7.58 12.45
C LEU A 426 -4.19 -7.86 13.64
N GLY A 427 -3.17 -8.70 13.47
CA GLY A 427 -2.25 -9.02 14.56
C GLY A 427 -1.44 -7.82 15.04
N ASP A 428 -1.03 -6.93 14.12
CA ASP A 428 -0.16 -5.80 14.45
C ASP A 428 -0.86 -4.72 15.29
N ARG A 429 -2.19 -4.78 15.42
CA ARG A 429 -2.99 -3.95 16.34
C ARG A 429 -2.83 -4.36 17.81
N GLU A 430 -2.32 -5.57 18.08
CA GLU A 430 -2.29 -6.14 19.42
C GLU A 430 -0.89 -6.06 20.05
N PRO A 431 -0.78 -5.83 21.37
CA PRO A 431 0.50 -5.93 22.06
C PRO A 431 1.11 -7.34 21.95
N ILE A 432 0.26 -8.37 22.04
CA ILE A 432 0.60 -9.77 21.84
C ILE A 432 -0.32 -10.31 20.73
N ILE A 433 0.30 -10.77 19.65
CA ILE A 433 -0.32 -11.25 18.42
C ILE A 433 -0.94 -12.63 18.66
N ASP A 434 -2.26 -12.71 18.58
CA ASP A 434 -3.03 -13.95 18.58
C ASP A 434 -3.12 -14.56 17.17
N VAL A 435 -2.09 -15.31 16.78
CA VAL A 435 -1.97 -15.90 15.44
C VAL A 435 -3.17 -16.79 15.09
N ASP A 436 -3.53 -17.71 15.99
CA ASP A 436 -4.54 -18.73 15.72
C ASP A 436 -5.97 -18.14 15.77
N GLY A 437 -6.24 -17.25 16.72
CA GLY A 437 -7.54 -16.58 16.83
C GLY A 437 -7.83 -15.65 15.66
N VAL A 438 -6.83 -14.89 15.20
CA VAL A 438 -6.97 -14.04 14.00
C VAL A 438 -7.24 -14.89 12.76
N ALA A 439 -6.46 -15.95 12.53
CA ALA A 439 -6.65 -16.84 11.39
C ALA A 439 -8.03 -17.50 11.39
N GLY A 440 -8.44 -18.08 12.53
CA GLY A 440 -9.76 -18.71 12.66
C GLY A 440 -10.92 -17.74 12.49
N GLY A 441 -10.81 -16.51 13.01
CA GLY A 441 -11.83 -15.48 12.84
C GLY A 441 -11.96 -14.99 11.40
N LEU A 442 -10.84 -14.85 10.68
CA LEU A 442 -10.84 -14.49 9.26
C LEU A 442 -11.46 -15.59 8.38
N ASP A 443 -11.19 -16.86 8.66
CA ASP A 443 -11.79 -17.98 7.93
C ASP A 443 -13.29 -18.07 8.19
N GLU A 444 -13.72 -17.89 9.44
CA GLU A 444 -15.15 -17.84 9.76
C GLU A 444 -15.85 -16.65 9.12
N LEU A 445 -15.19 -15.49 9.05
CA LEU A 445 -15.71 -14.31 8.35
C LEU A 445 -15.90 -14.60 6.86
N ARG A 446 -14.88 -15.11 6.17
CA ARG A 446 -14.97 -15.48 4.74
C ARG A 446 -16.11 -16.46 4.50
N ARG A 447 -16.24 -17.46 5.36
CA ARG A 447 -17.29 -18.49 5.26
C ARG A 447 -18.68 -17.92 5.39
N ARG A 448 -18.94 -17.18 6.48
CA ARG A 448 -20.29 -16.69 6.77
C ARG A 448 -20.70 -15.51 5.91
N LEU A 449 -19.78 -14.57 5.67
CA LEU A 449 -20.04 -13.43 4.80
C LEU A 449 -20.17 -13.87 3.34
N GLY A 450 -19.29 -14.75 2.87
CA GLY A 450 -19.37 -15.33 1.54
C GLY A 450 -20.68 -16.08 1.30
N ALA A 451 -21.14 -16.87 2.28
CA ALA A 451 -22.43 -17.55 2.19
C ALA A 451 -23.63 -16.58 2.18
N ALA A 452 -23.57 -15.49 2.97
CA ALA A 452 -24.64 -14.50 3.06
C ALA A 452 -24.75 -13.62 1.80
N LEU A 453 -23.62 -13.30 1.16
CA LEU A 453 -23.56 -12.46 -0.04
C LEU A 453 -23.48 -13.25 -1.35
N PHE A 454 -23.55 -14.59 -1.32
CA PHE A 454 -23.18 -15.45 -2.45
C PHE A 454 -23.85 -15.06 -3.79
N GLU A 455 -25.17 -14.85 -3.78
CA GLU A 455 -25.92 -14.48 -4.99
C GLU A 455 -25.48 -13.10 -5.51
N THR A 456 -25.42 -12.12 -4.61
CA THR A 456 -24.96 -10.75 -4.92
C THR A 456 -23.55 -10.74 -5.51
N LEU A 457 -22.62 -11.51 -4.93
CA LEU A 457 -21.24 -11.60 -5.42
C LEU A 457 -21.15 -12.31 -6.77
N THR A 458 -22.02 -13.30 -7.03
CA THR A 458 -22.11 -13.99 -8.32
C THR A 458 -22.59 -13.06 -9.42
N GLU A 459 -23.54 -12.16 -9.12
CA GLU A 459 -23.97 -11.11 -10.04
C GLU A 459 -22.84 -10.12 -10.37
N VAL A 460 -22.09 -9.68 -9.35
CA VAL A 460 -20.91 -8.81 -9.55
C VAL A 460 -19.85 -9.52 -10.39
N TRP A 461 -19.60 -10.80 -10.11
CA TRP A 461 -18.67 -11.63 -10.88
C TRP A 461 -19.06 -11.71 -12.37
N GLY A 462 -20.35 -11.88 -12.66
CA GLY A 462 -20.87 -11.83 -14.03
C GLY A 462 -20.58 -10.50 -14.73
N ARG A 463 -20.72 -9.37 -14.02
CA ARG A 463 -20.37 -8.04 -14.54
C ARG A 463 -18.87 -7.90 -14.82
N VAL A 464 -18.00 -8.40 -13.94
CA VAL A 464 -16.54 -8.38 -14.12
C VAL A 464 -16.14 -9.13 -15.40
N LEU A 465 -16.65 -10.35 -15.61
CA LEU A 465 -16.34 -11.14 -16.80
C LEU A 465 -16.85 -10.47 -18.09
N ALA A 466 -18.07 -9.93 -18.07
CA ALA A 466 -18.64 -9.21 -19.22
C ALA A 466 -17.84 -7.94 -19.57
N GLY A 467 -17.42 -7.18 -18.55
CA GLY A 467 -16.63 -5.96 -18.73
C GLY A 467 -15.22 -6.23 -19.26
N THR A 468 -14.62 -7.35 -18.87
CA THR A 468 -13.25 -7.70 -19.27
C THR A 468 -13.16 -8.15 -20.73
N ALA A 469 -14.22 -8.74 -21.29
CA ALA A 469 -14.28 -9.06 -22.72
C ALA A 469 -14.32 -7.80 -23.62
N ALA A 470 -14.66 -6.64 -23.04
CA ALA A 470 -14.88 -5.39 -23.77
C ALA A 470 -13.73 -4.36 -23.62
N HIS A 471 -12.77 -4.55 -22.69
CA HIS A 471 -11.74 -3.56 -22.37
C HIS A 471 -10.34 -4.18 -22.26
N GLY A 472 -9.35 -3.56 -22.91
CA GLY A 472 -7.93 -3.98 -22.93
C GLY A 472 -7.18 -3.71 -21.63
N ASP A 473 -5.99 -3.12 -21.71
CA ASP A 473 -5.10 -2.85 -20.56
C ASP A 473 -5.19 -1.41 -20.02
N GLY A 474 -6.26 -0.70 -20.37
CA GLY A 474 -6.51 0.66 -19.87
C GLY A 474 -6.95 0.69 -18.40
N PRO A 475 -6.87 1.87 -17.73
CA PRO A 475 -7.17 2.02 -16.31
C PRO A 475 -8.53 1.48 -15.86
N ALA A 476 -9.60 1.72 -16.64
CA ALA A 476 -10.94 1.22 -16.33
C ALA A 476 -11.01 -0.32 -16.29
N ALA A 477 -10.25 -0.99 -17.17
CA ALA A 477 -10.20 -2.44 -17.23
C ALA A 477 -9.43 -3.03 -16.05
N ILE A 478 -8.29 -2.42 -15.72
CA ILE A 478 -7.49 -2.77 -14.54
C ILE A 478 -8.34 -2.61 -13.27
N ALA A 479 -9.04 -1.48 -13.11
CA ALA A 479 -9.93 -1.24 -11.97
C ALA A 479 -11.01 -2.32 -11.84
N GLN A 480 -11.66 -2.72 -12.94
CA GLN A 480 -12.63 -3.82 -12.93
C GLN A 480 -12.02 -5.15 -12.47
N ARG A 481 -10.80 -5.47 -12.93
CA ARG A 481 -10.11 -6.71 -12.56
C ARG A 481 -9.60 -6.71 -11.11
N MET A 482 -9.53 -5.56 -10.43
CA MET A 482 -9.26 -5.49 -8.99
C MET A 482 -10.33 -6.20 -8.15
N LEU A 483 -11.55 -6.36 -8.66
CA LEU A 483 -12.62 -7.09 -7.98
C LEU A 483 -12.39 -8.61 -7.92
N VAL A 484 -11.56 -9.17 -8.80
CA VAL A 484 -11.42 -10.63 -8.96
C VAL A 484 -11.02 -11.31 -7.65
N GLU A 485 -9.99 -10.79 -7.00
CA GLU A 485 -9.46 -11.39 -5.78
C GLU A 485 -10.45 -11.36 -4.59
N PRO A 486 -10.99 -10.20 -4.18
CA PRO A 486 -11.93 -10.14 -3.06
C PRO A 486 -13.24 -10.91 -3.33
N LEU A 487 -13.75 -10.90 -4.57
CA LEU A 487 -14.94 -11.68 -4.94
C LEU A 487 -14.68 -13.17 -4.80
N LEU A 488 -13.60 -13.69 -5.41
CA LEU A 488 -13.30 -15.11 -5.36
C LEU A 488 -12.93 -15.57 -3.95
N ALA A 489 -12.27 -14.74 -3.14
CA ALA A 489 -11.99 -15.04 -1.74
C ALA A 489 -13.28 -15.33 -0.94
N LEU A 490 -14.33 -14.53 -1.14
CA LEU A 490 -15.63 -14.72 -0.48
C LEU A 490 -16.46 -15.84 -1.11
N LEU A 491 -16.49 -15.93 -2.45
CA LEU A 491 -17.23 -16.98 -3.16
C LEU A 491 -16.68 -18.37 -2.84
N ILE A 492 -15.37 -18.56 -2.88
CA ILE A 492 -14.72 -19.82 -2.46
C ILE A 492 -14.90 -20.03 -0.96
N GLY A 493 -14.69 -18.98 -0.16
CA GLY A 493 -14.82 -19.02 1.30
C GLY A 493 -16.20 -19.50 1.76
N SER A 494 -17.26 -19.19 1.01
CA SER A 494 -18.64 -19.64 1.29
C SER A 494 -18.80 -21.16 1.46
N GLY A 495 -17.86 -21.94 0.90
CA GLY A 495 -17.90 -23.40 0.91
C GLY A 495 -18.87 -24.00 -0.11
N ARG A 496 -19.47 -23.20 -1.00
CA ARG A 496 -20.31 -23.72 -2.10
C ARG A 496 -19.44 -24.14 -3.29
N ASP A 497 -19.72 -25.33 -3.84
CA ASP A 497 -19.01 -25.88 -5.01
C ASP A 497 -19.05 -24.93 -6.23
N GLU A 498 -20.13 -24.16 -6.37
CA GLU A 498 -20.28 -23.16 -7.43
C GLU A 498 -19.17 -22.09 -7.40
N GLY A 499 -18.76 -21.62 -6.21
CA GLY A 499 -17.68 -20.64 -6.08
C GLY A 499 -16.33 -21.21 -6.55
N LEU A 500 -16.04 -22.47 -6.22
CA LEU A 500 -14.86 -23.20 -6.71
C LEU A 500 -14.92 -23.40 -8.22
N ALA A 501 -16.09 -23.71 -8.77
CA ALA A 501 -16.29 -23.90 -10.21
C ALA A 501 -16.06 -22.60 -10.99
N LEU A 502 -16.56 -21.46 -10.49
CA LEU A 502 -16.34 -20.14 -11.10
C LEU A 502 -14.84 -19.79 -11.14
N ALA A 503 -14.14 -19.93 -10.01
CA ALA A 503 -12.71 -19.68 -9.94
C ALA A 503 -11.90 -20.63 -10.84
N SER A 504 -12.25 -21.93 -10.86
CA SER A 504 -11.61 -22.93 -11.70
C SER A 504 -11.81 -22.66 -13.20
N SER A 505 -12.97 -22.15 -13.58
CA SER A 505 -13.24 -21.73 -14.96
C SER A 505 -12.43 -20.49 -15.33
N ALA A 506 -12.35 -19.51 -14.44
CA ALA A 506 -11.61 -18.26 -14.67
C ALA A 506 -10.10 -18.46 -14.72
N PHE A 507 -9.55 -19.35 -13.89
CA PHE A 507 -8.16 -19.81 -13.99
C PHE A 507 -7.81 -20.30 -15.40
N ARG A 508 -8.72 -21.03 -16.05
CA ARG A 508 -8.52 -21.55 -17.42
C ARG A 508 -8.81 -20.51 -18.51
N GLY A 509 -9.39 -19.37 -18.16
CA GLY A 509 -9.69 -18.28 -19.09
C GLY A 509 -8.45 -17.67 -19.73
N ALA A 510 -8.61 -16.92 -20.82
CA ALA A 510 -7.48 -16.35 -21.59
C ALA A 510 -6.80 -15.15 -20.90
N GLN A 511 -7.54 -14.39 -20.09
CA GLN A 511 -7.02 -13.16 -19.49
C GLN A 511 -6.06 -13.48 -18.33
N PRO A 512 -4.76 -13.07 -18.38
CA PRO A 512 -3.74 -13.51 -17.42
C PRO A 512 -3.96 -13.04 -15.98
N THR A 513 -4.37 -11.79 -15.76
CA THR A 513 -4.66 -11.24 -14.42
C THR A 513 -5.78 -12.03 -13.74
N ILE A 514 -6.90 -12.27 -14.43
CA ILE A 514 -8.02 -13.06 -13.93
C ILE A 514 -7.55 -14.48 -13.63
N ALA A 515 -6.82 -15.10 -14.56
CA ALA A 515 -6.34 -16.45 -14.40
C ALA A 515 -5.40 -16.60 -13.19
N MET A 516 -4.43 -15.69 -13.04
CA MET A 516 -3.47 -15.69 -11.94
C MET A 516 -4.13 -15.43 -10.59
N ARG A 517 -5.03 -14.43 -10.50
CA ARG A 517 -5.76 -14.14 -9.25
C ARG A 517 -6.71 -15.27 -8.88
N SER A 518 -7.31 -15.94 -9.87
CA SER A 518 -8.11 -17.15 -9.63
C SER A 518 -7.28 -18.30 -9.09
N PHE A 519 -6.09 -18.55 -9.67
CA PHE A 519 -5.14 -19.54 -9.16
C PHE A 519 -4.72 -19.22 -7.72
N ALA A 520 -4.37 -17.97 -7.43
CA ALA A 520 -3.98 -17.53 -6.09
C ALA A 520 -5.09 -17.79 -5.06
N GLN A 521 -6.35 -17.50 -5.40
CA GLN A 521 -7.47 -17.78 -4.50
C GLN A 521 -7.78 -19.27 -4.34
N LEU A 522 -7.70 -20.05 -5.42
CA LEU A 522 -7.84 -21.52 -5.36
C LEU A 522 -6.74 -22.16 -4.51
N ALA A 523 -5.52 -21.60 -4.53
CA ALA A 523 -4.39 -22.11 -3.74
C ALA A 523 -4.63 -22.04 -2.23
N HIS A 524 -5.57 -21.23 -1.74
CA HIS A 524 -5.95 -21.23 -0.32
C HIS A 524 -6.95 -22.35 0.05
N SER A 525 -7.62 -22.97 -0.92
CA SER A 525 -8.72 -23.91 -0.65
C SER A 525 -8.24 -25.32 -0.39
N GLU A 526 -8.69 -25.94 0.71
CA GLU A 526 -8.48 -27.37 1.02
C GLU A 526 -9.33 -28.32 0.14
N ALA A 527 -10.29 -27.79 -0.62
CA ALA A 527 -11.19 -28.58 -1.47
C ALA A 527 -10.60 -28.92 -2.86
N ILE A 528 -9.44 -28.36 -3.21
CA ILE A 528 -8.76 -28.58 -4.49
C ILE A 528 -7.47 -29.35 -4.28
N ALA A 529 -7.19 -30.29 -5.19
CA ALA A 529 -5.87 -30.90 -5.32
C ALA A 529 -4.88 -29.87 -5.89
N LEU A 530 -4.22 -29.11 -5.00
CA LEU A 530 -3.36 -28.00 -5.39
C LEU A 530 -2.15 -28.46 -6.24
N ASP A 531 -1.63 -29.67 -6.03
CA ASP A 531 -0.54 -30.19 -6.86
C ASP A 531 -0.95 -30.31 -8.34
N ASP A 532 -2.13 -30.89 -8.62
CA ASP A 532 -2.64 -31.00 -10.00
C ASP A 532 -2.89 -29.62 -10.64
N LEU A 533 -3.48 -28.69 -9.87
CA LEU A 533 -3.73 -27.33 -10.34
C LEU A 533 -2.42 -26.56 -10.58
N ALA A 534 -1.43 -26.72 -9.69
CA ALA A 534 -0.13 -26.10 -9.81
C ALA A 534 0.64 -26.62 -11.02
N ASP A 535 0.54 -27.92 -11.32
CA ASP A 535 1.11 -28.53 -12.52
C ASP A 535 0.43 -28.00 -13.79
N GLU A 536 -0.90 -27.90 -13.82
CA GLU A 536 -1.65 -27.29 -14.93
C GLU A 536 -1.22 -25.83 -15.16
N ALA A 537 -1.13 -25.05 -14.08
CA ALA A 537 -0.70 -23.66 -14.12
C ALA A 537 0.75 -23.51 -14.61
N TYR A 538 1.66 -24.38 -14.15
CA TYR A 538 3.05 -24.38 -14.59
C TYR A 538 3.16 -24.71 -16.08
N GLN A 539 2.45 -25.73 -16.58
CA GLN A 539 2.46 -26.05 -18.02
C GLN A 539 1.95 -24.88 -18.88
N ARG A 540 1.00 -24.11 -18.37
CA ARG A 540 0.47 -22.94 -19.05
C ARG A 540 1.45 -21.77 -19.07
N TRP A 541 2.21 -21.58 -17.99
CA TRP A 541 3.02 -20.38 -17.77
C TRP A 541 4.53 -20.62 -17.81
N SER A 542 5.01 -21.84 -18.09
CA SER A 542 6.45 -22.19 -18.05
C SER A 542 7.31 -21.38 -19.02
N GLY A 543 6.69 -20.81 -20.06
CA GLY A 543 7.33 -19.89 -21.01
C GLY A 543 7.33 -18.42 -20.58
N ALA A 544 6.72 -18.08 -19.44
CA ALA A 544 6.53 -16.73 -18.94
C ALA A 544 7.11 -16.58 -17.51
N PRO A 545 8.39 -16.20 -17.37
CA PRO A 545 9.08 -16.13 -16.07
C PRO A 545 8.32 -15.33 -15.01
N MET A 546 7.76 -14.18 -15.38
CA MET A 546 7.01 -13.32 -14.45
C MET A 546 5.72 -13.97 -13.92
N LEU A 547 5.08 -14.83 -14.73
CA LEU A 547 3.92 -15.61 -14.30
C LEU A 547 4.34 -16.82 -13.46
N VAL A 548 5.48 -17.45 -13.75
CA VAL A 548 6.05 -18.52 -12.91
C VAL A 548 6.39 -17.99 -11.51
N GLU A 549 6.99 -16.81 -11.41
CA GLU A 549 7.23 -16.19 -10.10
C GLU A 549 5.93 -15.95 -9.32
N ARG A 550 4.87 -15.50 -9.98
CA ARG A 550 3.55 -15.31 -9.34
C ARG A 550 2.90 -16.62 -8.93
N TRP A 551 3.03 -17.65 -9.76
CA TRP A 551 2.63 -19.01 -9.43
C TRP A 551 3.36 -19.53 -8.18
N MET A 552 4.65 -19.24 -8.06
CA MET A 552 5.44 -19.57 -6.87
C MET A 552 4.95 -18.79 -5.65
N ARG A 553 4.66 -17.49 -5.80
CA ARG A 553 4.13 -16.62 -4.74
C ARG A 553 2.77 -17.09 -4.22
N ALA A 554 1.87 -17.47 -5.13
CA ALA A 554 0.53 -17.97 -4.78
C ALA A 554 0.61 -19.25 -3.94
N GLN A 555 1.54 -20.16 -4.28
CA GLN A 555 1.75 -21.39 -3.53
C GLN A 555 2.40 -21.16 -2.17
N SER A 556 3.40 -20.29 -2.08
CA SER A 556 4.11 -20.03 -0.82
C SER A 556 3.29 -19.19 0.17
N GLY A 557 2.41 -18.33 -0.35
CA GLY A 557 1.43 -17.57 0.44
C GLY A 557 0.16 -18.33 0.79
N ALA A 558 -0.01 -19.58 0.35
CA ALA A 558 -1.23 -20.34 0.58
C ALA A 558 -1.43 -20.69 2.07
N ARG A 559 -2.63 -20.44 2.60
CA ARG A 559 -3.01 -20.71 3.99
C ARG A 559 -3.52 -22.14 4.13
N ARG A 560 -2.65 -23.11 3.87
CA ARG A 560 -2.96 -24.55 3.86
C ARG A 560 -2.05 -25.29 4.83
N ALA A 561 -2.52 -26.44 5.29
CA ALA A 561 -1.75 -27.28 6.23
C ALA A 561 -0.45 -27.82 5.60
N ASP A 562 -0.42 -28.05 4.28
CA ASP A 562 0.72 -28.61 3.54
C ASP A 562 1.69 -27.55 2.99
N THR A 563 1.46 -26.25 3.23
CA THR A 563 2.25 -25.17 2.62
C THR A 563 3.73 -25.21 3.02
N ILE A 564 4.07 -25.57 4.27
CA ILE A 564 5.47 -25.70 4.68
C ILE A 564 6.20 -26.75 3.83
N ASP A 565 5.56 -27.91 3.61
CA ASP A 565 6.14 -28.99 2.79
C ASP A 565 6.25 -28.55 1.33
N ARG A 566 5.28 -27.79 0.83
CA ARG A 566 5.29 -27.23 -0.53
C ARG A 566 6.43 -26.24 -0.74
N VAL A 567 6.65 -25.32 0.19
CA VAL A 567 7.77 -24.37 0.14
C VAL A 567 9.11 -25.11 0.12
N GLN A 568 9.28 -26.15 0.94
CA GLN A 568 10.49 -26.99 0.91
C GLN A 568 10.67 -27.71 -0.44
N ARG A 569 9.60 -28.23 -1.04
CA ARG A 569 9.65 -28.85 -2.39
C ARG A 569 10.07 -27.85 -3.45
N LEU A 570 9.50 -26.65 -3.44
CA LEU A 570 9.85 -25.57 -4.38
C LEU A 570 11.30 -25.13 -4.22
N ALA A 571 11.77 -24.90 -2.97
CA ALA A 571 13.15 -24.54 -2.66
C ALA A 571 14.18 -25.61 -3.08
N SER A 572 13.75 -26.87 -3.19
CA SER A 572 14.58 -27.99 -3.63
C SER A 572 14.43 -28.30 -5.14
N SER A 573 13.56 -27.58 -5.84
CA SER A 573 13.24 -27.83 -7.25
C SER A 573 14.22 -27.12 -8.18
N PRO A 574 14.31 -27.55 -9.46
CA PRO A 574 15.10 -26.83 -10.47
C PRO A 574 14.61 -25.41 -10.77
N LEU A 575 13.39 -25.04 -10.33
CA LEU A 575 12.83 -23.70 -10.51
C LEU A 575 13.41 -22.68 -9.54
N TYR A 576 14.06 -23.15 -8.46
CA TYR A 576 14.58 -22.27 -7.43
C TYR A 576 16.10 -22.06 -7.61
N ASN A 577 16.46 -20.82 -7.92
CA ASN A 577 17.86 -20.40 -8.04
C ASN A 577 18.20 -19.36 -6.97
N ARG A 578 19.07 -19.74 -6.02
CA ARG A 578 19.53 -18.85 -4.93
C ARG A 578 20.31 -17.63 -5.40
N ALA A 579 20.88 -17.67 -6.60
CA ALA A 579 21.55 -16.50 -7.19
C ALA A 579 20.57 -15.49 -7.79
N ASP A 580 19.31 -15.89 -8.00
CA ASP A 580 18.28 -15.04 -8.57
C ASP A 580 17.42 -14.42 -7.45
N ARG A 581 17.59 -13.12 -7.25
CA ARG A 581 16.86 -12.37 -6.22
C ARG A 581 15.35 -12.43 -6.44
N SER A 582 14.84 -12.37 -7.67
CA SER A 582 13.39 -12.32 -7.91
C SER A 582 12.74 -13.64 -7.51
N VAL A 583 13.36 -14.76 -7.87
CA VAL A 583 12.93 -16.11 -7.52
C VAL A 583 13.00 -16.36 -6.02
N VAL A 584 14.09 -15.93 -5.36
CA VAL A 584 14.22 -16.02 -3.90
C VAL A 584 13.10 -15.25 -3.20
N VAL A 585 12.84 -14.01 -3.62
CA VAL A 585 11.76 -13.19 -3.07
C VAL A 585 10.39 -13.79 -3.40
N ALA A 586 10.18 -14.34 -4.59
CA ALA A 586 8.92 -14.95 -4.99
C ALA A 586 8.53 -16.13 -4.10
N LEU A 587 9.50 -16.95 -3.69
CA LEU A 587 9.25 -18.06 -2.77
C LEU A 587 9.06 -17.59 -1.33
N TRP A 588 10.04 -16.87 -0.79
CA TRP A 588 10.14 -16.69 0.67
C TRP A 588 9.38 -15.50 1.21
N PHE A 589 9.21 -14.43 0.42
CA PHE A 589 8.52 -13.24 0.89
C PHE A 589 7.06 -13.54 1.24
N PRO A 590 6.21 -14.14 0.37
CA PRO A 590 4.83 -14.43 0.73
C PRO A 590 4.70 -15.42 1.91
N PHE A 591 5.62 -16.37 2.01
CA PHE A 591 5.64 -17.32 3.13
C PHE A 591 5.92 -16.61 4.47
N ALA A 592 6.96 -15.77 4.53
CA ALA A 592 7.39 -15.14 5.79
C ALA A 592 6.61 -13.86 6.15
N THR A 593 6.02 -13.16 5.16
CA THR A 593 5.43 -11.82 5.37
C THR A 593 3.97 -11.70 4.94
N ARG A 594 3.36 -12.76 4.40
CA ARG A 594 1.94 -12.78 3.99
C ARG A 594 1.18 -14.03 4.41
N ASN A 595 1.82 -14.91 5.19
CA ASN A 595 1.26 -16.20 5.63
C ASN A 595 1.62 -16.49 7.10
N ARG A 596 1.31 -15.55 7.99
CA ARG A 596 1.60 -15.56 9.44
C ARG A 596 1.11 -16.84 10.10
N SER A 597 -0.13 -17.27 9.83
CA SER A 597 -0.71 -18.48 10.42
C SER A 597 0.07 -19.76 10.12
N VAL A 598 0.56 -19.94 8.89
CA VAL A 598 1.39 -21.09 8.52
C VAL A 598 2.84 -20.90 8.94
N PHE A 599 3.42 -19.72 8.73
CA PHE A 599 4.81 -19.42 9.07
C PHE A 599 5.06 -19.59 10.58
N HIS A 600 4.13 -19.09 11.39
CA HIS A 600 4.11 -19.24 12.85
C HIS A 600 3.38 -20.50 13.31
N HIS A 601 3.38 -21.59 12.53
CA HIS A 601 2.82 -22.86 12.98
C HIS A 601 3.46 -23.28 14.33
N PRO A 602 2.68 -23.74 15.34
CA PRO A 602 3.17 -23.99 16.70
C PRO A 602 4.29 -25.03 16.81
N SER A 603 4.53 -25.82 15.75
CA SER A 603 5.69 -26.73 15.68
C SER A 603 7.06 -26.04 15.50
N GLY A 604 7.08 -24.74 15.16
CA GLY A 604 8.30 -24.01 14.77
C GLY A 604 8.95 -24.48 13.47
N ARG A 605 8.25 -25.31 12.66
CA ARG A 605 8.77 -25.79 11.37
C ARG A 605 8.97 -24.65 10.37
N GLY A 606 8.04 -23.70 10.30
CA GLY A 606 8.15 -22.56 9.37
C GLY A 606 9.42 -21.75 9.61
N TYR A 607 9.73 -21.45 10.88
CA TYR A 607 10.95 -20.75 11.27
C TYR A 607 12.21 -21.51 10.85
N ARG A 608 12.30 -22.79 11.20
CA ARG A 608 13.48 -23.63 10.89
C ARG A 608 13.73 -23.71 9.39
N VAL A 609 12.70 -24.00 8.60
CA VAL A 609 12.79 -24.10 7.14
C VAL A 609 13.29 -22.79 6.52
N PHE A 610 12.78 -21.66 7.01
CA PHE A 610 13.19 -20.35 6.52
C PHE A 610 14.61 -19.97 6.96
N VAL A 611 14.97 -20.21 8.23
CA VAL A 611 16.30 -19.88 8.76
C VAL A 611 17.40 -20.79 8.19
N ASP A 612 17.10 -22.06 7.91
CA ASP A 612 18.01 -22.95 7.18
C ASP A 612 18.31 -22.37 5.79
N GLU A 613 17.29 -21.88 5.07
CA GLU A 613 17.50 -21.21 3.79
C GLU A 613 18.27 -19.90 3.92
N LEU A 614 17.97 -19.07 4.92
CA LEU A 614 18.73 -17.84 5.15
C LEU A 614 20.22 -18.15 5.30
N GLY A 615 20.58 -19.23 6.01
CA GLY A 615 21.95 -19.71 6.14
C GLY A 615 22.60 -20.04 4.79
N GLU A 616 21.86 -20.69 3.88
CA GLU A 616 22.33 -21.00 2.51
C GLU A 616 22.44 -19.74 1.62
N LEU A 617 21.62 -18.71 1.88
CA LEU A 617 21.64 -17.44 1.15
C LEU A 617 22.73 -16.48 1.66
N MET A 618 23.18 -16.58 2.92
CA MET A 618 24.17 -15.65 3.47
C MET A 618 25.46 -15.55 2.63
N PRO A 619 26.07 -16.64 2.14
CA PRO A 619 27.30 -16.56 1.36
C PRO A 619 27.14 -15.93 -0.03
N THR A 620 25.93 -15.98 -0.61
CA THR A 620 25.70 -15.57 -2.01
C THR A 620 24.89 -14.29 -2.14
N SER A 621 23.99 -13.99 -1.18
CA SER A 621 23.00 -12.91 -1.27
C SER A 621 22.56 -12.42 0.11
N SER A 622 23.52 -12.08 0.99
CA SER A 622 23.25 -11.58 2.34
C SER A 622 22.27 -10.39 2.38
N GLY A 623 22.34 -9.48 1.40
CA GLY A 623 21.40 -8.35 1.28
C GLY A 623 19.96 -8.77 1.04
N THR A 624 19.72 -9.81 0.23
CA THR A 624 18.37 -10.39 0.03
C THR A 624 17.91 -11.10 1.29
N ALA A 625 18.80 -11.88 1.91
CA ALA A 625 18.50 -12.64 3.11
C ALA A 625 18.06 -11.74 4.28
N VAL A 626 18.79 -10.64 4.53
CA VAL A 626 18.45 -9.66 5.57
C VAL A 626 17.08 -9.00 5.33
N ARG A 627 16.71 -8.76 4.06
CA ARG A 627 15.40 -8.17 3.71
C ARG A 627 14.21 -9.11 3.93
N LEU A 628 14.44 -10.42 4.04
CA LEU A 628 13.36 -11.42 4.19
C LEU A 628 13.00 -11.71 5.65
N VAL A 629 13.83 -11.30 6.62
CA VAL A 629 13.72 -11.69 8.05
C VAL A 629 12.34 -11.36 8.65
N GLY A 630 11.67 -10.30 8.16
CA GLY A 630 10.25 -10.05 8.37
C GLY A 630 9.81 -10.09 9.85
N ASP A 631 8.73 -10.82 10.12
CA ASP A 631 8.11 -10.96 11.45
C ASP A 631 8.98 -11.65 12.50
N LEU A 632 10.09 -12.31 12.11
CA LEU A 632 11.02 -12.90 13.08
C LEU A 632 11.53 -11.84 14.07
N LEU A 633 11.73 -10.60 13.62
CA LEU A 633 12.20 -9.49 14.48
C LEU A 633 11.17 -9.09 15.55
N GLN A 634 9.91 -9.48 15.38
CA GLN A 634 8.81 -9.16 16.31
C GLN A 634 8.58 -10.27 17.36
N PHE A 635 9.55 -11.16 17.60
CA PHE A 635 9.35 -12.39 18.41
C PHE A 635 8.76 -12.17 19.83
N GLN A 636 8.98 -11.00 20.43
CA GLN A 636 8.44 -10.64 21.75
C GLN A 636 6.93 -10.37 21.73
N ARG A 637 6.36 -10.13 20.54
CA ARG A 637 4.94 -9.90 20.34
C ARG A 637 4.14 -11.18 20.11
N PHE A 638 4.74 -12.37 20.20
CA PHE A 638 4.01 -13.64 20.08
C PHE A 638 3.79 -14.29 21.44
N ASP A 639 2.90 -15.29 21.51
CA ASP A 639 2.71 -16.10 22.71
C ASP A 639 4.03 -16.74 23.19
N ALA A 640 4.09 -17.09 24.48
CA ALA A 640 5.32 -17.56 25.11
C ALA A 640 5.95 -18.78 24.41
N HIS A 641 5.14 -19.67 23.82
CA HIS A 641 5.62 -20.85 23.13
C HIS A 641 6.26 -20.47 21.79
N ARG A 642 5.57 -19.69 20.95
CA ARG A 642 6.12 -19.19 19.68
C ARG A 642 7.33 -18.29 19.88
N SER A 643 7.30 -17.42 20.88
CA SER A 643 8.41 -16.52 21.23
C SER A 643 9.68 -17.31 21.60
N ALA A 644 9.55 -18.39 22.38
CA ALA A 644 10.67 -19.26 22.71
C ALA A 644 11.27 -19.95 21.47
N LEU A 645 10.43 -20.43 20.54
CA LEU A 645 10.88 -21.04 19.30
C LEU A 645 11.61 -20.04 18.39
N LEU A 646 11.06 -18.84 18.23
CA LEU A 646 11.67 -17.76 17.45
C LEU A 646 13.00 -17.31 18.04
N ARG A 647 13.10 -17.20 19.37
CA ARG A 647 14.35 -16.84 20.05
C ARG A 647 15.50 -17.77 19.66
N VAL A 648 15.26 -19.08 19.64
CA VAL A 648 16.27 -20.08 19.22
C VAL A 648 16.75 -19.81 17.80
N GLU A 649 15.84 -19.50 16.88
CA GLU A 649 16.19 -19.24 15.49
C GLU A 649 16.88 -17.88 15.30
N LEU A 650 16.51 -16.85 16.07
CA LEU A 650 17.22 -15.56 16.08
C LEU A 650 18.64 -15.69 16.65
N GLU A 651 18.83 -16.50 17.69
CA GLU A 651 20.17 -16.83 18.21
C GLU A 651 21.01 -17.55 17.14
N ARG A 652 20.43 -18.54 16.44
CA ARG A 652 21.10 -19.18 15.28
C ARG A 652 21.48 -18.17 14.21
N MET A 653 20.59 -17.23 13.87
CA MET A 653 20.85 -16.19 12.88
C MET A 653 21.97 -15.24 13.30
N ALA A 654 22.03 -14.84 14.58
CA ALA A 654 23.08 -13.96 15.09
C ALA A 654 24.48 -14.58 15.01
N ASP A 655 24.55 -15.91 14.99
CA ASP A 655 25.79 -16.69 14.88
C ASP A 655 26.06 -17.20 13.45
N MET A 656 25.23 -16.83 12.45
CA MET A 656 25.43 -17.24 11.06
C MET A 656 26.68 -16.62 10.45
N GLN A 657 27.48 -17.45 9.78
CA GLN A 657 28.60 -16.97 8.99
C GLN A 657 28.10 -16.11 7.81
N GLY A 658 28.66 -14.91 7.65
CA GLY A 658 28.29 -13.98 6.57
C GLY A 658 27.15 -13.02 6.93
N MET A 659 26.56 -13.13 8.12
CA MET A 659 25.64 -12.12 8.65
C MET A 659 26.37 -10.78 8.83
N PRO A 660 25.86 -9.66 8.28
CA PRO A 660 26.50 -8.35 8.46
C PRO A 660 26.53 -7.90 9.93
N ASP A 661 27.62 -7.25 10.35
CA ASP A 661 27.80 -6.81 11.75
C ASP A 661 26.66 -5.92 12.27
N PHE A 662 26.10 -5.05 11.41
CA PHE A 662 24.96 -4.22 11.80
C PHE A 662 23.72 -5.07 12.13
N ALA A 663 23.47 -6.12 11.35
CA ALA A 663 22.35 -7.03 11.56
C ALA A 663 22.55 -7.87 12.82
N VAL A 664 23.78 -8.33 13.08
CA VAL A 664 24.14 -8.99 14.34
C VAL A 664 23.91 -8.06 15.53
N GLY A 665 24.24 -6.78 15.41
CA GLY A 665 23.97 -5.76 16.43
C GLY A 665 22.48 -5.63 16.75
N ILE A 666 21.63 -5.55 15.72
CA ILE A 666 20.16 -5.52 15.88
C ILE A 666 19.66 -6.80 16.57
N LEU A 667 20.06 -7.97 16.09
CA LEU A 667 19.64 -9.25 16.66
C LEU A 667 20.04 -9.39 18.13
N ARG A 668 21.28 -9.06 18.48
CA ARG A 668 21.76 -9.10 19.87
C ARG A 668 21.05 -8.09 20.77
N HIS A 669 20.71 -6.92 20.23
CA HIS A 669 19.89 -5.94 20.96
C HIS A 669 18.48 -6.47 21.24
N LEU A 670 17.86 -7.13 20.26
CA LEU A 670 16.52 -7.73 20.42
C LEU A 670 16.50 -8.93 21.38
N LEU A 671 17.61 -9.68 21.46
CA LEU A 671 17.75 -10.89 22.29
C LEU A 671 18.13 -10.61 23.76
N GLY A 672 18.71 -9.44 24.04
CA GLY A 672 19.12 -8.98 25.36
C GLY A 672 17.99 -8.29 26.11
#